data_AF-A0A379G6C8-F1
#
_entry.id   AF-A0A379G6C8-F1
#
_cell.length_a   1.000
_cell.length_b   1.000
_cell.length_c   1.000
_cell.angle_alpha   90.00
_cell.angle_beta   90.00
_cell.angle_gamma   90.00
#
_symmetry.space_group_name_H-M   'P 1'
#
loop_
_entity.id
_entity.type
_entity.pdbx_description
1 polymer ?
#
loop_
_entity_poly.entity_id
_entity_poly.type
_entity_poly.pdbx_seq_one_letter_code
_entity_poly.pdbx_strand_id
1 'polypeptide(L)'
;MDEENRELVVPQLAKEWYGKIEYKLKVNGGEYKLNLNQGIKVVLMDDIQADKPSKWIINSSLLADDTIEIKNNNLIIGGVKIEIDITCKQEKIWVINKKSEINEIDISSAQINIVSENENQWKDSTESLDSHLQHYADKHQLHGQYIVIDNHQYNGKNVGKAFYDVTNKRYIFIDTLDENKQHAILGFISKSEAYFYLPTQKSIWKVDIASGSLVTEYQLNHDIDRAFEIMQIWGGGEDLYFSCRYNDSNEVAHFRLGQDNIEILSLNAEHQRLIELAKTDPKLTQSTVRDILHDYMISGVKKENNHTNQIDSRASELLTLYGVDHNQVEHRYWLRRLDNLLIKPNLSPSLGHGEISLNPKMVQSHCSIPHDLALIGNIFDSTGNEVFYFYSAKNKELYRQVGPGQNVLDATKPTAWYMNMPFIENVIFWKGSLFVVNVDGVIGQINAQGEFHPVGLNEKWFTENPIWWSKLQDYYCCKTIALLGIRDYSGQQLIPAWYDNGKIIVASSLSTENNLQFLGLDAENMGGLIFDTVNKKLYRQSAVSEIELNSAFGQERLPLSSTALPEAVDLYPNLQFKNVKYIGHGLLLSAESGEILYVDMLEKENGENRSHIGSSLIIRGGKENDTLVPSTIKNVKQIVLNAGDGQDTYSISLDTWQHYQAIIIDNNANDLLVDTLMLPIENLDSLVVTRYDDDLLVIDNEQNTVLILRQVFGVEKQSHRHLKLHFINHPNSISIEQFIDRYTSVSEIKPAQYIYNHQNIESDSHMRLISEHMAALDSRDSLTMPRMDTHLVPNMMLGNNASNQNFTR
;
A
#
# COMPACT_ATOMS: atom_id res chain seq x y z
N MET A 1 -42.49 -9.52 -29.38
CA MET A 1 -42.78 -8.50 -28.35
C MET A 1 -41.67 -7.47 -28.40
N ASP A 2 -41.86 -6.34 -27.73
CA ASP A 2 -40.92 -5.22 -27.63
C ASP A 2 -40.02 -5.34 -26.39
N GLU A 3 -39.14 -4.37 -26.17
CA GLU A 3 -38.12 -4.35 -25.10
C GLU A 3 -38.63 -3.97 -23.70
N GLU A 4 -39.92 -3.67 -23.63
CA GLU A 4 -40.62 -3.29 -22.42
C GLU A 4 -40.96 -4.51 -21.55
N ASN A 5 -41.14 -4.28 -20.26
CA ASN A 5 -41.58 -5.34 -19.36
C ASN A 5 -43.04 -5.72 -19.66
N ARG A 6 -43.35 -7.02 -19.69
CA ARG A 6 -44.69 -7.54 -20.01
C ARG A 6 -45.08 -8.68 -19.09
N GLU A 7 -46.37 -8.73 -18.76
CA GLU A 7 -46.98 -9.89 -18.11
C GLU A 7 -47.96 -10.56 -19.07
N LEU A 8 -47.85 -11.88 -19.18
CA LEU A 8 -48.63 -12.74 -20.05
C LEU A 8 -49.39 -13.75 -19.18
N VAL A 9 -50.62 -14.03 -19.57
CA VAL A 9 -51.47 -15.02 -18.88
C VAL A 9 -51.94 -16.03 -19.91
N VAL A 10 -51.60 -17.30 -19.69
CA VAL A 10 -52.16 -18.40 -20.47
C VAL A 10 -53.60 -18.64 -19.97
N PRO A 11 -54.61 -18.63 -20.85
CA PRO A 11 -56.00 -18.83 -20.42
C PRO A 11 -56.23 -20.25 -19.92
N GLN A 12 -57.19 -20.42 -19.02
CA GLN A 12 -57.63 -21.74 -18.59
C GLN A 12 -58.36 -22.43 -19.76
N LEU A 13 -57.87 -23.61 -20.16
CA LEU A 13 -58.46 -24.39 -21.26
C LEU A 13 -59.39 -25.48 -20.74
N ALA A 14 -60.42 -25.80 -21.52
CA ALA A 14 -61.19 -27.02 -21.33
C ALA A 14 -60.34 -28.25 -21.70
N LYS A 15 -60.56 -29.39 -21.03
CA LYS A 15 -59.70 -30.59 -21.13
C LYS A 15 -59.61 -31.14 -22.56
N GLU A 16 -60.64 -30.93 -23.38
CA GLU A 16 -60.70 -31.34 -24.80
C GLU A 16 -59.64 -30.65 -25.67
N TRP A 17 -59.08 -29.54 -25.19
CA TRP A 17 -58.04 -28.76 -25.87
C TRP A 17 -56.62 -29.04 -25.37
N TYR A 18 -56.47 -29.90 -24.36
CA TYR A 18 -55.15 -30.19 -23.80
C TYR A 18 -54.25 -30.84 -24.84
N GLY A 19 -53.04 -30.28 -25.00
CA GLY A 19 -52.04 -30.70 -25.97
C GLY A 19 -52.29 -30.22 -27.41
N LYS A 20 -53.36 -29.45 -27.66
CA LYS A 20 -53.69 -28.95 -29.02
C LYS A 20 -53.22 -27.52 -29.27
N ILE A 21 -52.84 -26.78 -28.23
CA ILE A 21 -52.45 -25.37 -28.33
C ILE A 21 -50.97 -25.21 -27.96
N GLU A 22 -50.22 -24.59 -28.86
CA GLU A 22 -48.81 -24.22 -28.68
C GLU A 22 -48.65 -22.70 -28.80
N TYR A 23 -47.98 -22.08 -27.84
CA TYR A 23 -47.62 -20.66 -27.85
C TYR A 23 -46.14 -20.50 -28.16
N LYS A 24 -45.80 -19.75 -29.21
CA LYS A 24 -44.42 -19.36 -29.51
C LYS A 24 -44.22 -17.89 -29.19
N LEU A 25 -43.42 -17.61 -28.16
CA LEU A 25 -43.23 -16.26 -27.61
C LEU A 25 -41.86 -15.73 -28.01
N LYS A 26 -41.85 -14.80 -28.97
CA LYS A 26 -40.65 -14.08 -29.40
C LYS A 26 -40.55 -12.73 -28.67
N VAL A 27 -39.46 -12.45 -27.98
CA VAL A 27 -39.24 -11.28 -27.12
C VAL A 27 -37.95 -10.51 -27.46
N ASN A 28 -37.75 -9.30 -26.91
CA ASN A 28 -36.68 -8.38 -27.33
C ASN A 28 -35.96 -7.68 -26.15
N GLY A 29 -35.45 -8.45 -25.18
CA GLY A 29 -34.55 -7.94 -24.13
C GLY A 29 -35.24 -7.29 -22.91
N GLY A 30 -36.57 -7.40 -22.81
CA GLY A 30 -37.34 -6.99 -21.64
C GLY A 30 -37.33 -8.02 -20.50
N GLU A 31 -38.09 -7.73 -19.43
CA GLU A 31 -38.50 -8.75 -18.45
C GLU A 31 -39.92 -9.23 -18.76
N TYR A 32 -40.09 -10.55 -18.90
CA TYR A 32 -41.35 -11.16 -19.31
C TYR A 32 -41.81 -12.16 -18.27
N LYS A 33 -42.96 -11.87 -17.66
CA LYS A 33 -43.61 -12.74 -16.68
C LYS A 33 -44.71 -13.55 -17.36
N LEU A 34 -44.64 -14.87 -17.30
CA LEU A 34 -45.61 -15.79 -17.89
C LEU A 34 -46.36 -16.57 -16.80
N ASN A 35 -47.65 -16.29 -16.65
CA ASN A 35 -48.54 -17.06 -15.78
C ASN A 35 -49.10 -18.28 -16.54
N LEU A 36 -48.70 -19.48 -16.12
CA LEU A 36 -49.00 -20.74 -16.79
C LEU A 36 -50.34 -21.34 -16.37
N ASN A 37 -50.96 -22.06 -17.29
CA ASN A 37 -52.11 -22.94 -17.06
C ASN A 37 -51.87 -24.31 -17.73
N GLN A 38 -52.63 -25.33 -17.31
CA GLN A 38 -52.47 -26.70 -17.80
C GLN A 38 -52.89 -26.89 -19.27
N GLY A 39 -52.33 -27.91 -19.90
CA GLY A 39 -52.79 -28.41 -21.20
C GLY A 39 -52.22 -27.72 -22.44
N ILE A 40 -51.14 -26.95 -22.29
CA ILE A 40 -50.51 -26.20 -23.37
C ILE A 40 -49.04 -26.57 -23.53
N LYS A 41 -48.45 -26.16 -24.66
CA LYS A 41 -47.00 -26.14 -24.88
C LYS A 41 -46.53 -24.70 -25.11
N VAL A 42 -45.38 -24.34 -24.57
CA VAL A 42 -44.76 -23.03 -24.77
C VAL A 42 -43.40 -23.19 -25.43
N VAL A 43 -43.06 -22.27 -26.33
CA VAL A 43 -41.72 -22.10 -26.88
C VAL A 43 -41.27 -20.67 -26.59
N LEU A 44 -40.13 -20.50 -25.91
CA LEU A 44 -39.54 -19.21 -25.58
C LEU A 44 -38.41 -18.89 -26.56
N MET A 45 -38.39 -17.66 -27.10
CA MET A 45 -37.46 -17.23 -28.14
C MET A 45 -37.05 -15.77 -27.94
N ASP A 46 -35.77 -15.44 -28.13
CA ASP A 46 -35.34 -14.05 -28.25
C ASP A 46 -35.29 -13.60 -29.72
N ASP A 47 -35.45 -12.30 -29.94
CA ASP A 47 -35.13 -11.71 -31.23
C ASP A 47 -33.63 -11.74 -31.45
N ILE A 48 -33.24 -12.15 -32.66
CA ILE A 48 -31.85 -12.25 -33.07
C ILE A 48 -31.19 -10.86 -32.98
N GLN A 49 -31.97 -9.81 -33.25
CA GLN A 49 -31.57 -8.40 -33.21
C GLN A 49 -31.65 -7.77 -31.81
N ALA A 50 -32.00 -8.52 -30.75
CA ALA A 50 -32.06 -7.96 -29.41
C ALA A 50 -30.65 -7.61 -28.89
N ASP A 51 -30.43 -6.35 -28.50
CA ASP A 51 -29.11 -5.90 -28.00
C ASP A 51 -28.79 -6.41 -26.58
N LYS A 52 -29.79 -6.89 -25.84
CA LYS A 52 -29.67 -7.43 -24.48
C LYS A 52 -30.47 -8.74 -24.32
N PRO A 53 -30.06 -9.66 -23.43
CA PRO A 53 -30.81 -10.89 -23.15
C PRO A 53 -32.15 -10.60 -22.47
N SER A 54 -33.18 -11.40 -22.77
CA SER A 54 -34.50 -11.28 -22.15
C SER A 54 -34.62 -12.10 -20.87
N LYS A 55 -35.13 -11.48 -19.80
CA LYS A 55 -35.39 -12.16 -18.53
C LYS A 55 -36.76 -12.82 -18.53
N TRP A 56 -36.82 -14.12 -18.24
CA TRP A 56 -38.07 -14.88 -18.15
C TRP A 56 -38.40 -15.24 -16.70
N ILE A 57 -39.62 -14.89 -16.27
CA ILE A 57 -40.19 -15.29 -14.98
C ILE A 57 -41.45 -16.10 -15.24
N ILE A 58 -41.43 -17.37 -14.89
CA ILE A 58 -42.53 -18.31 -15.14
C ILE A 58 -43.29 -18.52 -13.83
N ASN A 59 -44.50 -18.00 -13.74
CA ASN A 59 -45.39 -18.25 -12.62
C ASN A 59 -46.23 -19.50 -12.88
N SER A 60 -45.93 -20.55 -12.12
CA SER A 60 -46.58 -21.87 -12.18
C SER A 60 -47.60 -22.12 -11.06
N SER A 61 -47.92 -21.08 -10.27
CA SER A 61 -48.81 -21.19 -9.09
C SER A 61 -50.21 -21.74 -9.38
N LEU A 62 -50.68 -21.68 -10.63
CA LEU A 62 -51.99 -22.22 -11.05
C LEU A 62 -51.94 -23.71 -11.45
N LEU A 63 -50.76 -24.33 -11.50
CA LEU A 63 -50.62 -25.75 -11.81
C LEU A 63 -50.90 -26.60 -10.55
N ALA A 64 -51.51 -27.76 -10.74
CA ALA A 64 -51.78 -28.69 -9.63
C ALA A 64 -50.49 -29.26 -9.01
N ASP A 65 -49.48 -29.49 -9.86
CA ASP A 65 -48.18 -30.05 -9.52
C ASP A 65 -47.10 -28.98 -9.76
N ASP A 66 -46.13 -28.91 -8.85
CA ASP A 66 -45.00 -27.97 -8.84
C ASP A 66 -43.66 -28.66 -9.13
N THR A 67 -43.65 -29.95 -9.50
CA THR A 67 -42.42 -30.62 -9.93
C THR A 67 -41.81 -29.92 -11.14
N ILE A 68 -40.51 -29.66 -11.04
CA ILE A 68 -39.69 -29.07 -12.10
C ILE A 68 -38.70 -30.13 -12.58
N GLU A 69 -38.72 -30.42 -13.88
CA GLU A 69 -37.76 -31.34 -14.51
C GLU A 69 -37.10 -30.68 -15.73
N ILE A 70 -35.80 -30.90 -15.90
CA ILE A 70 -35.04 -30.46 -17.07
C ILE A 70 -34.73 -31.70 -17.92
N LYS A 71 -35.22 -31.74 -19.17
CA LYS A 71 -35.01 -32.86 -20.11
C LYS A 71 -34.74 -32.35 -21.52
N ASN A 72 -33.57 -32.65 -22.09
CA ASN A 72 -33.22 -32.35 -23.48
C ASN A 72 -33.52 -30.88 -23.89
N ASN A 73 -33.00 -29.90 -23.14
CA ASN A 73 -33.29 -28.46 -23.30
C ASN A 73 -34.78 -28.08 -23.22
N ASN A 74 -35.61 -28.92 -22.61
CA ASN A 74 -36.99 -28.59 -22.27
C ASN A 74 -37.13 -28.52 -20.76
N LEU A 75 -37.86 -27.51 -20.33
CA LEU A 75 -38.31 -27.35 -18.95
C LEU A 75 -39.73 -27.91 -18.84
N ILE A 76 -39.93 -28.86 -17.94
CA ILE A 76 -41.25 -29.44 -17.65
C ILE A 76 -41.65 -28.98 -16.25
N ILE A 77 -42.76 -28.24 -16.15
CA ILE A 77 -43.28 -27.73 -14.87
C ILE A 77 -44.70 -28.25 -14.71
N GLY A 78 -44.95 -29.08 -13.70
CA GLY A 78 -46.28 -29.63 -13.44
C GLY A 78 -46.92 -30.32 -14.66
N GLY A 79 -46.11 -30.94 -15.51
CA GLY A 79 -46.52 -31.59 -16.77
C GLY A 79 -46.65 -30.66 -17.99
N VAL A 80 -46.50 -29.34 -17.84
CA VAL A 80 -46.47 -28.38 -18.96
C VAL A 80 -45.07 -28.36 -19.57
N LYS A 81 -44.97 -28.58 -20.88
CA LYS A 81 -43.70 -28.56 -21.62
C LYS A 81 -43.38 -27.15 -22.11
N ILE A 82 -42.21 -26.66 -21.72
CA ILE A 82 -41.63 -25.37 -22.12
C ILE A 82 -40.34 -25.66 -22.86
N GLU A 83 -40.36 -25.38 -24.15
CA GLU A 83 -39.22 -25.52 -25.05
C GLU A 83 -38.46 -24.19 -25.09
N ILE A 84 -37.15 -24.25 -24.93
CA ILE A 84 -36.30 -23.06 -24.92
C ILE A 84 -35.52 -23.10 -26.24
N ASP A 85 -35.85 -22.18 -27.12
CA ASP A 85 -35.28 -22.14 -28.46
C ASP A 85 -33.81 -21.71 -28.41
N ILE A 86 -33.01 -22.15 -29.39
CA ILE A 86 -31.58 -21.84 -29.47
C ILE A 86 -31.29 -20.33 -29.57
N THR A 87 -32.30 -19.54 -29.97
CA THR A 87 -32.19 -18.08 -30.07
C THR A 87 -32.22 -17.39 -28.73
N CYS A 88 -32.73 -18.03 -27.66
CA CYS A 88 -32.77 -17.45 -26.33
C CYS A 88 -31.33 -17.20 -25.83
N LYS A 89 -30.97 -15.94 -25.62
CA LYS A 89 -29.61 -15.52 -25.24
C LYS A 89 -29.34 -15.72 -23.75
N GLN A 90 -30.37 -15.97 -22.95
CA GLN A 90 -30.29 -16.15 -21.52
C GLN A 90 -30.36 -17.64 -21.13
N GLU A 91 -29.41 -18.09 -20.31
CA GLU A 91 -29.31 -19.48 -19.86
C GLU A 91 -30.06 -19.77 -18.54
N LYS A 92 -30.63 -18.73 -17.92
CA LYS A 92 -31.29 -18.80 -16.61
C LYS A 92 -32.75 -18.36 -16.66
N ILE A 93 -33.63 -19.13 -16.04
CA ILE A 93 -35.07 -18.84 -15.96
C ILE A 93 -35.53 -18.91 -14.50
N TRP A 94 -36.37 -17.97 -14.07
CA TRP A 94 -36.97 -18.01 -12.73
C TRP A 94 -38.34 -18.66 -12.78
N VAL A 95 -38.60 -19.60 -11.88
CA VAL A 95 -39.91 -20.25 -11.74
C VAL A 95 -40.47 -19.97 -10.35
N ILE A 96 -41.68 -19.44 -10.30
CA ILE A 96 -42.44 -19.21 -9.07
C ILE A 96 -43.48 -20.32 -8.95
N ASN A 97 -43.45 -21.08 -7.85
CA ASN A 97 -44.41 -22.16 -7.61
C ASN A 97 -45.63 -21.68 -6.79
N LYS A 98 -46.56 -22.60 -6.48
CA LYS A 98 -47.78 -22.30 -5.71
C LYS A 98 -47.52 -21.88 -4.26
N LYS A 99 -46.34 -22.21 -3.70
CA LYS A 99 -45.88 -21.77 -2.38
C LYS A 99 -45.12 -20.44 -2.44
N SER A 100 -45.11 -19.75 -3.58
CA SER A 100 -44.29 -18.55 -3.79
C SER A 100 -42.78 -18.77 -3.60
N GLU A 101 -42.32 -20.02 -3.63
CA GLU A 101 -40.91 -20.36 -3.72
C GLU A 101 -40.43 -20.03 -5.14
N ILE A 102 -39.25 -19.41 -5.21
CA ILE A 102 -38.61 -18.98 -6.45
C ILE A 102 -37.39 -19.86 -6.67
N ASN A 103 -37.40 -20.57 -7.80
CA ASN A 103 -36.29 -21.37 -8.27
C ASN A 103 -35.60 -20.67 -9.45
N GLU A 104 -34.28 -20.55 -9.40
CA GLU A 104 -33.44 -20.26 -10.56
C GLU A 104 -33.11 -21.58 -11.26
N ILE A 105 -33.44 -21.66 -12.55
CA ILE A 105 -33.19 -22.82 -13.39
C ILE A 105 -32.08 -22.46 -14.36
N ASP A 106 -30.94 -23.12 -14.19
CA ASP A 106 -29.81 -23.01 -15.10
C ASP A 106 -29.91 -24.14 -16.13
N ILE A 107 -30.21 -23.76 -17.38
CA ILE A 107 -30.52 -24.69 -18.45
C ILE A 107 -29.25 -25.37 -18.96
N SER A 108 -28.12 -24.65 -18.98
CA SER A 108 -26.87 -25.16 -19.55
C SER A 108 -26.21 -26.19 -18.64
N SER A 109 -26.29 -25.99 -17.32
CA SER A 109 -25.83 -26.96 -16.32
C SER A 109 -26.90 -27.98 -15.89
N ALA A 110 -28.15 -27.80 -16.33
CA ALA A 110 -29.31 -28.58 -15.90
C ALA A 110 -29.49 -28.60 -14.37
N GLN A 111 -29.30 -27.45 -13.72
CA GLN A 111 -29.42 -27.28 -12.27
C GLN A 111 -30.66 -26.47 -11.91
N ILE A 112 -31.22 -26.78 -10.73
CA ILE A 112 -32.36 -26.08 -10.14
C ILE A 112 -31.95 -25.65 -8.75
N ASN A 113 -31.99 -24.35 -8.51
CA ASN A 113 -31.51 -23.73 -7.27
C ASN A 113 -32.63 -22.91 -6.63
N ILE A 114 -32.86 -23.10 -5.34
CA ILE A 114 -33.76 -22.21 -4.60
C ILE A 114 -33.04 -20.88 -4.39
N VAL A 115 -33.71 -19.78 -4.74
CA VAL A 115 -33.22 -18.41 -4.49
C VAL A 115 -34.11 -17.63 -3.52
N SER A 116 -35.39 -18.02 -3.39
CA SER A 116 -36.31 -17.38 -2.45
C SER A 116 -37.38 -18.34 -1.93
N GLU A 117 -37.79 -18.14 -0.68
CA GLU A 117 -38.86 -18.86 0.01
C GLU A 117 -39.82 -17.88 0.69
N ASN A 118 -41.06 -18.33 0.98
CA ASN A 118 -42.03 -17.54 1.75
C ASN A 118 -42.43 -18.30 3.01
N GLU A 119 -41.92 -17.86 4.16
CA GLU A 119 -42.09 -18.56 5.44
C GLU A 119 -43.56 -18.69 5.87
N ASN A 120 -44.44 -17.78 5.46
CA ASN A 120 -45.87 -17.88 5.78
C ASN A 120 -46.50 -19.16 5.23
N GLN A 121 -45.98 -19.72 4.13
CA GLN A 121 -46.50 -20.97 3.53
C GLN A 121 -46.10 -22.22 4.33
N TRP A 122 -45.20 -22.07 5.31
CA TRP A 122 -44.67 -23.16 6.12
C TRP A 122 -45.31 -23.24 7.51
N LYS A 123 -46.17 -22.28 7.89
CA LYS A 123 -46.84 -22.24 9.21
C LYS A 123 -47.79 -23.42 9.47
N ASP A 124 -48.55 -23.81 8.45
CA ASP A 124 -49.53 -24.91 8.52
C ASP A 124 -49.03 -26.18 7.81
N SER A 125 -47.75 -26.22 7.44
CA SER A 125 -47.12 -27.36 6.76
C SER A 125 -46.75 -28.45 7.76
N THR A 126 -46.76 -29.71 7.30
CA THR A 126 -46.25 -30.85 8.08
C THR A 126 -44.73 -30.86 8.20
N GLU A 127 -44.04 -30.14 7.31
CA GLU A 127 -42.58 -29.97 7.27
C GLU A 127 -42.22 -28.53 7.63
N SER A 128 -41.13 -28.32 8.39
CA SER A 128 -40.64 -26.98 8.72
C SER A 128 -39.79 -26.40 7.59
N LEU A 129 -39.74 -25.07 7.49
CA LEU A 129 -38.85 -24.37 6.53
C LEU A 129 -37.39 -24.81 6.70
N ASP A 130 -36.90 -24.93 7.95
CA ASP A 130 -35.54 -25.41 8.22
C ASP A 130 -35.28 -26.81 7.64
N SER A 131 -36.25 -27.72 7.78
CA SER A 131 -36.13 -29.08 7.27
C SER A 131 -36.10 -29.09 5.74
N HIS A 132 -36.92 -28.25 5.10
CA HIS A 132 -36.94 -28.07 3.65
C HIS A 132 -35.62 -27.49 3.13
N LEU A 133 -35.11 -26.42 3.75
CA LEU A 133 -33.81 -25.84 3.36
C LEU A 133 -32.67 -26.87 3.53
N GLN A 134 -32.69 -27.64 4.62
CA GLN A 134 -31.71 -28.71 4.84
C GLN A 134 -31.83 -29.82 3.79
N HIS A 135 -33.04 -30.18 3.36
CA HIS A 135 -33.26 -31.15 2.29
C HIS A 135 -32.62 -30.72 0.96
N TYR A 136 -32.72 -29.44 0.59
CA TYR A 136 -32.06 -28.90 -0.60
C TYR A 136 -30.54 -28.80 -0.43
N ALA A 137 -30.06 -28.49 0.78
CA ALA A 137 -28.63 -28.51 1.09
C ALA A 137 -28.03 -29.90 0.85
N ASP A 138 -28.70 -30.95 1.33
CA ASP A 138 -28.28 -32.35 1.18
C ASP A 138 -28.28 -32.81 -0.28
N LYS A 139 -29.14 -32.22 -1.13
CA LYS A 139 -29.19 -32.48 -2.57
C LYS A 139 -28.23 -31.61 -3.40
N HIS A 140 -27.42 -30.76 -2.76
CA HIS A 140 -26.57 -29.77 -3.43
C HIS A 140 -27.36 -28.80 -4.33
N GLN A 141 -28.57 -28.43 -3.91
CA GLN A 141 -29.47 -27.53 -4.66
C GLN A 141 -29.59 -26.14 -4.01
N LEU A 142 -28.76 -25.85 -3.00
CA LEU A 142 -28.56 -24.50 -2.47
C LEU A 142 -27.30 -23.90 -3.10
N HIS A 143 -27.48 -23.20 -4.22
CA HIS A 143 -26.42 -22.45 -4.88
C HIS A 143 -26.61 -20.94 -4.62
N GLY A 144 -25.49 -20.25 -4.37
CA GLY A 144 -25.49 -18.87 -3.91
C GLY A 144 -25.19 -18.76 -2.41
N GLN A 145 -24.72 -17.59 -1.99
CA GLN A 145 -24.33 -17.37 -0.60
C GLN A 145 -25.55 -17.26 0.34
N TYR A 146 -26.66 -16.74 -0.18
CA TYR A 146 -27.87 -16.46 0.60
C TYR A 146 -29.14 -16.86 -0.16
N ILE A 147 -30.14 -17.31 0.58
CA ILE A 147 -31.52 -17.51 0.11
C ILE A 147 -32.39 -16.44 0.74
N VAL A 148 -33.22 -15.77 -0.06
CA VAL A 148 -34.16 -14.75 0.45
C VAL A 148 -35.35 -15.45 1.10
N ILE A 149 -35.72 -15.03 2.30
CA ILE A 149 -36.86 -15.55 3.06
C ILE A 149 -37.85 -14.42 3.24
N ASP A 150 -38.92 -14.43 2.45
CA ASP A 150 -40.01 -13.47 2.59
C ASP A 150 -40.88 -13.83 3.81
N ASN A 151 -41.35 -12.79 4.49
CA ASN A 151 -42.22 -12.89 5.67
C ASN A 151 -41.64 -13.69 6.85
N HIS A 152 -40.35 -13.53 7.10
CA HIS A 152 -39.65 -14.22 8.18
C HIS A 152 -40.29 -13.94 9.54
N GLN A 153 -40.46 -14.98 10.37
CA GLN A 153 -41.02 -14.83 11.71
C GLN A 153 -39.92 -14.88 12.77
N TYR A 154 -39.89 -13.87 13.63
CA TYR A 154 -38.96 -13.83 14.76
C TYR A 154 -39.69 -13.40 16.02
N ASN A 155 -39.60 -14.18 17.11
CA ASN A 155 -40.35 -13.91 18.36
C ASN A 155 -41.86 -13.65 18.15
N GLY A 156 -42.47 -14.37 17.21
CA GLY A 156 -43.91 -14.26 16.90
C GLY A 156 -44.31 -13.03 16.08
N LYS A 157 -43.36 -12.24 15.56
CA LYS A 157 -43.63 -11.11 14.66
C LYS A 157 -43.09 -11.37 13.26
N ASN A 158 -43.79 -10.83 12.25
CA ASN A 158 -43.28 -10.79 10.89
C ASN A 158 -42.26 -9.65 10.77
N VAL A 159 -40.97 -9.99 10.62
CA VAL A 159 -39.89 -9.02 10.47
C VAL A 159 -39.57 -8.69 9.00
N GLY A 160 -40.37 -9.21 8.06
CA GLY A 160 -40.20 -8.97 6.63
C GLY A 160 -39.21 -9.93 5.99
N LYS A 161 -38.26 -9.40 5.23
CA LYS A 161 -37.23 -10.18 4.54
C LYS A 161 -36.11 -10.58 5.49
N ALA A 162 -35.73 -11.86 5.42
CA ALA A 162 -34.50 -12.39 5.97
C ALA A 162 -33.65 -13.03 4.87
N PHE A 163 -32.39 -13.28 5.18
CA PHE A 163 -31.43 -13.92 4.30
C PHE A 163 -30.85 -15.13 5.01
N TYR A 164 -31.13 -16.32 4.50
CA TYR A 164 -30.58 -17.56 5.03
C TYR A 164 -29.17 -17.77 4.47
N ASP A 165 -28.16 -17.67 5.35
CA ASP A 165 -26.76 -17.93 5.06
C ASP A 165 -26.53 -19.44 4.98
N VAL A 166 -26.34 -19.94 3.75
CA VAL A 166 -26.23 -21.37 3.46
C VAL A 166 -25.01 -21.99 4.15
N THR A 167 -23.91 -21.24 4.24
CA THR A 167 -22.64 -21.75 4.79
C THR A 167 -22.72 -21.88 6.31
N ASN A 168 -23.25 -20.86 6.99
CA ASN A 168 -23.32 -20.82 8.44
C ASN A 168 -24.65 -21.33 9.01
N LYS A 169 -25.60 -21.72 8.14
CA LYS A 169 -26.93 -22.24 8.49
C LYS A 169 -27.67 -21.34 9.49
N ARG A 170 -27.78 -20.06 9.17
CA ARG A 170 -28.38 -19.03 10.04
C ARG A 170 -29.19 -18.03 9.24
N TYR A 171 -30.20 -17.45 9.87
CA TYR A 171 -30.97 -16.34 9.31
C TYR A 171 -30.31 -15.01 9.67
N ILE A 172 -30.26 -14.09 8.70
CA ILE A 172 -29.77 -12.74 8.85
C ILE A 172 -30.92 -11.80 8.49
N PHE A 173 -31.33 -10.96 9.44
CA PHE A 173 -32.52 -10.13 9.31
C PHE A 173 -32.40 -8.86 10.15
N ILE A 174 -33.32 -7.93 9.95
CA ILE A 174 -33.51 -6.78 10.83
C ILE A 174 -34.70 -7.09 11.74
N ASP A 175 -34.51 -7.05 13.06
CA ASP A 175 -35.63 -7.09 14.00
C ASP A 175 -36.39 -5.76 13.90
N THR A 176 -37.52 -5.76 13.17
CA THR A 176 -38.27 -4.54 12.87
C THR A 176 -39.75 -4.79 12.62
N LEU A 177 -40.56 -3.75 12.84
CA LEU A 177 -41.95 -3.62 12.36
C LEU A 177 -42.10 -2.46 11.35
N ASP A 178 -41.01 -1.75 11.05
CA ASP A 178 -40.95 -0.68 10.05
C ASP A 178 -41.00 -1.30 8.65
N GLU A 179 -42.02 -0.91 7.87
CA GLU A 179 -42.28 -1.43 6.52
C GLU A 179 -41.09 -1.24 5.56
N ASN A 180 -40.32 -0.15 5.68
CA ASN A 180 -39.14 0.05 4.84
C ASN A 180 -38.05 -0.95 5.20
N LYS A 181 -37.78 -1.14 6.49
CA LYS A 181 -36.76 -2.08 6.96
C LYS A 181 -37.14 -3.54 6.67
N GLN A 182 -38.44 -3.86 6.63
CA GLN A 182 -38.94 -5.18 6.24
C GLN A 182 -38.59 -5.56 4.79
N HIS A 183 -38.32 -4.58 3.92
CA HIS A 183 -37.96 -4.83 2.52
C HIS A 183 -36.47 -4.60 2.24
N ALA A 184 -35.66 -4.40 3.28
CA ALA A 184 -34.25 -4.09 3.13
C ALA A 184 -33.47 -5.22 2.47
N ILE A 185 -32.47 -4.84 1.67
CA ILE A 185 -31.59 -5.73 0.93
C ILE A 185 -30.31 -5.91 1.74
N LEU A 186 -29.89 -7.16 1.96
CA LEU A 186 -28.58 -7.45 2.55
C LEU A 186 -27.48 -7.08 1.55
N GLY A 187 -26.56 -6.22 1.97
CA GLY A 187 -25.43 -5.81 1.14
C GLY A 187 -24.11 -6.45 1.54
N PHE A 188 -23.73 -6.33 2.83
CA PHE A 188 -22.40 -6.75 3.29
C PHE A 188 -22.44 -7.31 4.73
N ILE A 189 -21.53 -8.22 5.04
CA ILE A 189 -21.34 -8.81 6.36
C ILE A 189 -19.90 -8.57 6.83
N SER A 190 -19.76 -8.03 8.04
CA SER A 190 -18.47 -7.90 8.73
C SER A 190 -18.51 -8.58 10.08
N LYS A 191 -17.80 -9.71 10.23
CA LYS A 191 -17.70 -10.48 11.48
C LYS A 191 -19.08 -10.83 12.06
N SER A 192 -19.53 -10.09 13.08
CA SER A 192 -20.81 -10.27 13.79
C SER A 192 -21.89 -9.27 13.37
N GLU A 193 -21.63 -8.44 12.35
CA GLU A 193 -22.49 -7.35 11.93
C GLU A 193 -22.91 -7.50 10.46
N ALA A 194 -24.17 -7.18 10.16
CA ALA A 194 -24.70 -7.17 8.80
C ALA A 194 -25.18 -5.77 8.41
N TYR A 195 -24.96 -5.41 7.16
CA TYR A 195 -25.34 -4.13 6.58
C TYR A 195 -26.43 -4.33 5.54
N PHE A 196 -27.51 -3.60 5.73
CA PHE A 196 -28.69 -3.60 4.90
C PHE A 196 -28.89 -2.22 4.29
N TYR A 197 -29.54 -2.15 3.13
CA TYR A 197 -29.93 -0.89 2.52
C TYR A 197 -31.26 -1.05 1.79
N LEU A 198 -31.90 0.08 1.48
CA LEU A 198 -33.07 0.08 0.60
C LEU A 198 -32.86 1.18 -0.45
N PRO A 199 -32.86 0.84 -1.76
CA PRO A 199 -32.44 1.75 -2.83
C PRO A 199 -33.08 3.13 -2.80
N THR A 200 -34.40 3.19 -2.61
CA THR A 200 -35.19 4.44 -2.70
C THR A 200 -35.32 5.20 -1.38
N GLN A 201 -35.10 4.53 -0.23
CA GLN A 201 -35.22 5.15 1.10
C GLN A 201 -33.92 5.82 1.57
N LYS A 202 -32.86 5.80 0.74
CA LYS A 202 -31.58 6.48 1.00
C LYS A 202 -30.99 6.15 2.37
N SER A 203 -31.24 4.94 2.86
CA SER A 203 -30.90 4.53 4.22
C SER A 203 -30.06 3.26 4.20
N ILE A 204 -29.08 3.21 5.09
CA ILE A 204 -28.23 2.05 5.33
C ILE A 204 -28.36 1.69 6.82
N TRP A 205 -28.59 0.43 7.13
CA TRP A 205 -28.76 -0.08 8.49
C TRP A 205 -27.70 -1.10 8.80
N LYS A 206 -27.08 -0.96 9.95
CA LYS A 206 -26.12 -1.89 10.53
C LYS A 206 -26.81 -2.64 11.66
N VAL A 207 -26.76 -3.96 11.65
CA VAL A 207 -27.41 -4.82 12.66
C VAL A 207 -26.45 -5.85 13.24
N ASP A 208 -26.71 -6.26 14.47
CA ASP A 208 -26.09 -7.43 15.08
C ASP A 208 -26.71 -8.70 14.48
N ILE A 209 -25.88 -9.59 13.93
CA ILE A 209 -26.36 -10.79 13.24
C ILE A 209 -27.05 -11.77 14.18
N ALA A 210 -26.61 -11.86 15.44
CA ALA A 210 -27.13 -12.85 16.38
C ALA A 210 -28.58 -12.55 16.80
N SER A 211 -28.92 -11.27 16.95
CA SER A 211 -30.23 -10.84 17.43
C SER A 211 -31.10 -10.17 16.37
N GLY A 212 -30.52 -9.72 15.25
CA GLY A 212 -31.15 -8.83 14.28
C GLY A 212 -31.32 -7.39 14.77
N SER A 213 -30.79 -7.05 15.95
CA SER A 213 -31.00 -5.74 16.56
C SER A 213 -30.29 -4.65 15.76
N LEU A 214 -30.97 -3.52 15.54
CA LEU A 214 -30.40 -2.34 14.91
C LEU A 214 -29.29 -1.73 15.79
N VAL A 215 -28.08 -1.63 15.25
CA VAL A 215 -26.90 -1.02 15.89
C VAL A 215 -26.74 0.42 15.43
N THR A 216 -26.79 0.65 14.12
CA THR A 216 -26.62 1.97 13.52
C THR A 216 -27.58 2.17 12.35
N GLU A 217 -28.16 3.36 12.23
CA GLU A 217 -28.90 3.80 11.05
C GLU A 217 -28.21 5.01 10.42
N TYR A 218 -27.94 4.93 9.13
CA TYR A 218 -27.45 6.03 8.31
C TYR A 218 -28.58 6.50 7.41
N GLN A 219 -28.99 7.75 7.55
CA GLN A 219 -29.98 8.40 6.67
C GLN A 219 -29.24 9.37 5.77
N LEU A 220 -29.19 9.08 4.47
CA LEU A 220 -28.44 9.82 3.48
C LEU A 220 -29.34 10.83 2.77
N ASN A 221 -28.81 12.03 2.53
CA ASN A 221 -29.47 13.09 1.80
C ASN A 221 -28.51 13.68 0.78
N HIS A 222 -29.07 14.20 -0.30
CA HIS A 222 -28.29 14.97 -1.25
C HIS A 222 -28.20 16.42 -0.76
N ASP A 223 -27.04 17.07 -0.88
CA ASP A 223 -26.82 18.41 -0.31
C ASP A 223 -27.73 19.49 -0.93
N ILE A 224 -28.25 19.23 -2.13
CA ILE A 224 -29.20 20.08 -2.87
C ILE A 224 -30.51 19.38 -3.26
N ASP A 225 -30.90 18.34 -2.52
CA ASP A 225 -32.17 17.61 -2.74
C ASP A 225 -32.33 16.93 -4.11
N ARG A 226 -31.23 16.67 -4.83
CA ARG A 226 -31.25 15.85 -6.06
C ARG A 226 -31.68 14.41 -5.73
N ALA A 227 -32.57 13.85 -6.55
CA ALA A 227 -33.04 12.49 -6.38
C ALA A 227 -31.98 11.47 -6.78
N PHE A 228 -31.75 10.47 -5.93
CA PHE A 228 -30.82 9.38 -6.16
C PHE A 228 -31.31 8.09 -5.50
N GLU A 229 -30.76 6.97 -5.97
CA GLU A 229 -30.99 5.64 -5.43
C GLU A 229 -29.66 4.97 -5.10
N ILE A 230 -29.60 4.28 -3.96
CA ILE A 230 -28.46 3.43 -3.61
C ILE A 230 -28.56 2.15 -4.44
N MET A 231 -27.57 1.90 -5.30
CA MET A 231 -27.53 0.70 -6.14
C MET A 231 -27.06 -0.52 -5.35
N GLN A 232 -25.97 -0.35 -4.59
CA GLN A 232 -25.32 -1.42 -3.84
C GLN A 232 -24.44 -0.84 -2.74
N ILE A 233 -24.16 -1.69 -1.74
CA ILE A 233 -23.19 -1.44 -0.68
C ILE A 233 -22.24 -2.63 -0.57
N TRP A 234 -20.98 -2.39 -0.24
CA TRP A 234 -19.98 -3.44 -0.02
C TRP A 234 -18.94 -3.00 1.00
N GLY A 235 -18.22 -3.93 1.61
CA GLY A 235 -17.15 -3.62 2.57
C GLY A 235 -15.75 -3.75 1.98
N GLY A 236 -14.80 -3.01 2.55
CA GLY A 236 -13.37 -3.14 2.27
C GLY A 236 -12.55 -2.76 3.50
N GLY A 237 -11.87 -3.73 4.11
CA GLY A 237 -11.18 -3.52 5.39
C GLY A 237 -12.18 -3.21 6.50
N GLU A 238 -12.04 -2.05 7.15
CA GLU A 238 -12.99 -1.55 8.16
C GLU A 238 -14.02 -0.56 7.59
N ASP A 239 -13.88 -0.16 6.32
CA ASP A 239 -14.72 0.85 5.69
C ASP A 239 -15.92 0.22 4.95
N LEU A 240 -17.05 0.94 4.93
CA LEU A 240 -18.20 0.61 4.10
C LEU A 240 -18.22 1.51 2.86
N TYR A 241 -18.57 0.94 1.72
CA TYR A 241 -18.67 1.63 0.44
C TYR A 241 -20.07 1.47 -0.13
N PHE A 242 -20.50 2.46 -0.91
CA PHE A 242 -21.77 2.40 -1.60
C PHE A 242 -21.71 3.12 -2.94
N SER A 243 -22.57 2.74 -3.87
CA SER A 243 -22.72 3.43 -5.14
C SER A 243 -24.15 3.92 -5.33
N CYS A 244 -24.30 5.12 -5.85
CA CYS A 244 -25.58 5.76 -6.10
C CYS A 244 -25.74 6.08 -7.57
N ARG A 245 -26.97 5.96 -8.08
CA ARG A 245 -27.39 6.48 -9.38
C ARG A 245 -28.32 7.65 -9.19
N TYR A 246 -28.15 8.70 -9.98
CA TYR A 246 -29.05 9.85 -9.97
C TYR A 246 -30.27 9.59 -10.86
N ASN A 247 -31.46 9.98 -10.43
CA ASN A 247 -32.71 9.57 -11.10
C ASN A 247 -32.97 10.34 -12.40
N ASP A 248 -32.28 11.45 -12.61
CA ASP A 248 -32.41 12.35 -13.76
C ASP A 248 -31.35 12.09 -14.85
N SER A 249 -30.37 11.21 -14.60
CA SER A 249 -29.27 10.90 -15.53
C SER A 249 -28.84 9.44 -15.42
N ASN A 250 -27.84 9.03 -16.23
CA ASN A 250 -27.20 7.72 -16.07
C ASN A 250 -25.93 7.80 -15.22
N GLU A 251 -25.75 8.90 -14.49
CA GLU A 251 -24.56 9.13 -13.68
C GLU A 251 -24.55 8.22 -12.46
N VAL A 252 -23.37 7.68 -12.17
CA VAL A 252 -23.14 6.80 -11.02
C VAL A 252 -21.97 7.34 -10.22
N ALA A 253 -22.18 7.58 -8.93
CA ALA A 253 -21.15 8.01 -8.01
C ALA A 253 -20.85 6.92 -6.98
N HIS A 254 -19.58 6.75 -6.65
CA HIS A 254 -19.11 5.80 -5.65
C HIS A 254 -18.58 6.54 -4.43
N PHE A 255 -18.96 6.07 -3.25
CA PHE A 255 -18.66 6.71 -1.99
C PHE A 255 -18.06 5.74 -0.99
N ARG A 256 -17.25 6.28 -0.08
CA ARG A 256 -16.84 5.64 1.17
C ARG A 256 -17.60 6.27 2.32
N LEU A 257 -18.23 5.44 3.14
CA LEU A 257 -18.87 5.81 4.39
C LEU A 257 -17.89 5.51 5.53
N GLY A 258 -17.23 6.56 6.03
CA GLY A 258 -16.40 6.50 7.22
C GLY A 258 -17.23 6.64 8.51
N GLN A 259 -16.54 6.73 9.65
CA GLN A 259 -17.21 6.94 10.94
C GLN A 259 -17.90 8.30 11.03
N ASP A 260 -17.26 9.35 10.51
CA ASP A 260 -17.69 10.76 10.66
C ASP A 260 -17.88 11.52 9.33
N ASN A 261 -17.60 10.89 8.19
CA ASN A 261 -17.75 11.53 6.87
C ASN A 261 -18.17 10.55 5.78
N ILE A 262 -18.73 11.12 4.71
CA ILE A 262 -18.95 10.46 3.43
C ILE A 262 -17.98 11.05 2.43
N GLU A 263 -17.16 10.22 1.81
CA GLU A 263 -16.21 10.64 0.78
C GLU A 263 -16.65 10.17 -0.59
N ILE A 264 -16.75 11.08 -1.57
CA ILE A 264 -16.87 10.69 -2.97
C ILE A 264 -15.51 10.22 -3.53
N LEU A 265 -15.49 9.01 -4.07
CA LEU A 265 -14.30 8.33 -4.60
C LEU A 265 -14.22 8.41 -6.12
N SER A 266 -15.35 8.22 -6.79
CA SER A 266 -15.42 8.32 -8.24
C SER A 266 -16.82 8.70 -8.72
N LEU A 267 -16.87 9.24 -9.94
CA LEU A 267 -18.08 9.67 -10.62
C LEU A 267 -18.00 9.31 -12.10
N ASN A 268 -18.96 8.51 -12.56
CA ASN A 268 -19.32 8.38 -13.97
C ASN A 268 -20.20 9.57 -14.34
N ALA A 269 -19.63 10.56 -15.03
CA ALA A 269 -20.27 11.84 -15.34
C ALA A 269 -20.87 11.84 -16.74
N GLU A 270 -21.91 12.66 -16.95
CA GLU A 270 -22.47 12.89 -18.29
C GLU A 270 -21.48 13.56 -19.25
N HIS A 271 -21.67 13.31 -20.54
CA HIS A 271 -20.83 13.81 -21.63
C HIS A 271 -20.55 15.32 -21.56
N GLN A 272 -21.54 16.14 -21.19
CA GLN A 272 -21.38 17.60 -21.11
C GLN A 272 -20.34 17.99 -20.05
N ARG A 273 -20.37 17.36 -18.87
CA ARG A 273 -19.41 17.62 -17.78
C ARG A 273 -18.00 17.20 -18.19
N LEU A 274 -17.86 16.07 -18.88
CA LEU A 274 -16.58 15.58 -19.37
C LEU A 274 -15.94 16.55 -20.38
N ILE A 275 -16.75 17.11 -21.28
CA ILE A 275 -16.30 18.12 -22.26
C ILE A 275 -15.90 19.44 -21.58
N GLU A 276 -16.62 19.85 -20.54
CA GLU A 276 -16.26 21.03 -19.74
C GLU A 276 -14.92 20.83 -19.02
N LEU A 277 -14.73 19.69 -18.36
CA LEU A 277 -13.47 19.34 -17.70
C LEU A 277 -12.29 19.25 -18.69
N ALA A 278 -12.53 18.72 -19.90
CA ALA A 278 -11.52 18.69 -20.96
C ALA A 278 -11.00 20.09 -21.31
N LYS A 279 -11.83 21.13 -21.21
CA LYS A 279 -11.52 22.53 -21.51
C LYS A 279 -11.11 23.37 -20.30
N THR A 280 -11.12 22.79 -19.10
CA THR A 280 -10.84 23.50 -17.85
C THR A 280 -9.34 23.48 -17.53
N ASP A 281 -8.80 24.60 -17.03
CA ASP A 281 -7.40 24.65 -16.57
C ASP A 281 -7.14 23.59 -15.49
N PRO A 282 -6.03 22.82 -15.55
CA PRO A 282 -5.67 21.86 -14.54
C PRO A 282 -5.63 22.41 -13.11
N LYS A 283 -5.25 23.68 -12.90
CA LYS A 283 -5.21 24.27 -11.56
C LYS A 283 -6.54 24.92 -11.23
N LEU A 284 -7.35 24.23 -10.45
CA LEU A 284 -8.70 24.69 -10.12
C LEU A 284 -8.72 25.62 -8.91
N THR A 285 -9.67 26.55 -8.92
CA THR A 285 -10.03 27.31 -7.73
C THR A 285 -10.94 26.48 -6.82
N GLN A 286 -11.01 26.82 -5.53
CA GLN A 286 -11.93 26.15 -4.60
C GLN A 286 -13.40 26.29 -5.02
N SER A 287 -13.80 27.41 -5.64
CA SER A 287 -15.15 27.57 -6.17
C SER A 287 -15.40 26.63 -7.34
N THR A 288 -14.46 26.50 -8.28
CA THR A 288 -14.60 25.58 -9.41
C THR A 288 -14.74 24.12 -8.95
N VAL A 289 -13.94 23.70 -7.96
CA VAL A 289 -14.07 22.36 -7.38
C VAL A 289 -15.44 22.19 -6.73
N ARG A 290 -15.91 23.18 -5.97
CA ARG A 290 -17.26 23.15 -5.39
C ARG A 290 -18.31 23.01 -6.48
N ASP A 291 -18.24 23.78 -7.56
CA ASP A 291 -19.19 23.74 -8.68
C ASP A 291 -19.19 22.41 -9.44
N ILE A 292 -18.03 21.75 -9.54
CA ILE A 292 -17.93 20.41 -10.13
C ILE A 292 -18.64 19.38 -9.25
N LEU A 293 -18.49 19.47 -7.93
CA LEU A 293 -18.96 18.44 -7.00
C LEU A 293 -20.37 18.69 -6.48
N HIS A 294 -20.84 19.93 -6.51
CA HIS A 294 -22.08 20.40 -5.91
C HIS A 294 -23.30 19.51 -6.25
N ASP A 295 -23.37 19.00 -7.47
CA ASP A 295 -24.49 18.20 -7.97
C ASP A 295 -24.41 16.71 -7.61
N TYR A 296 -23.39 16.32 -6.81
CA TYR A 296 -23.07 14.93 -6.48
C TYR A 296 -22.83 14.67 -4.99
N MET A 297 -22.86 15.71 -4.13
CA MET A 297 -22.51 15.54 -2.72
C MET A 297 -23.66 14.92 -1.93
N ILE A 298 -23.33 13.86 -1.19
CA ILE A 298 -24.24 13.15 -0.28
C ILE A 298 -23.74 13.32 1.14
N SER A 299 -24.53 13.99 1.96
CA SER A 299 -24.39 14.07 3.41
C SER A 299 -25.39 13.15 4.09
N GLY A 300 -25.37 13.10 5.42
CA GLY A 300 -26.35 12.30 6.13
C GLY A 300 -26.33 12.49 7.63
N VAL A 301 -27.08 11.61 8.28
CA VAL A 301 -27.20 11.54 9.72
C VAL A 301 -26.97 10.10 10.17
N LYS A 302 -26.06 9.92 11.13
CA LYS A 302 -25.80 8.66 11.82
C LYS A 302 -26.59 8.63 13.12
N LYS A 303 -27.38 7.58 13.33
CA LYS A 303 -28.09 7.30 14.58
C LYS A 303 -27.54 6.04 15.23
N GLU A 304 -27.05 6.16 16.45
CA GLU A 304 -26.43 5.06 17.22
C GLU A 304 -26.64 5.29 18.72
N ASN A 305 -27.11 4.28 19.46
CA ASN A 305 -27.30 4.37 20.92
C ASN A 305 -28.08 5.63 21.37
N ASN A 306 -29.16 5.99 20.66
CA ASN A 306 -29.95 7.22 20.86
C ASN A 306 -29.21 8.55 20.62
N HIS A 307 -27.98 8.52 20.13
CA HIS A 307 -27.25 9.70 19.68
C HIS A 307 -27.44 9.89 18.18
N THR A 308 -27.55 11.14 17.77
CA THR A 308 -27.70 11.54 16.37
C THR A 308 -26.55 12.46 16.02
N ASN A 309 -25.71 12.05 15.07
CA ASN A 309 -24.56 12.81 14.61
C ASN A 309 -24.72 13.13 13.12
N GLN A 310 -24.38 14.37 12.74
CA GLN A 310 -24.31 14.76 11.34
C GLN A 310 -23.07 14.14 10.68
N ILE A 311 -23.21 13.72 9.43
CA ILE A 311 -22.13 13.19 8.61
C ILE A 311 -21.97 14.10 7.41
N ASP A 312 -20.83 14.79 7.35
CA ASP A 312 -20.55 15.72 6.27
C ASP A 312 -19.97 15.00 5.06
N SER A 313 -20.26 15.56 3.89
CA SER A 313 -19.76 15.08 2.61
C SER A 313 -18.46 15.79 2.23
N ARG A 314 -17.53 15.06 1.60
CA ARG A 314 -16.32 15.65 1.00
C ARG A 314 -15.78 14.84 -0.16
N ALA A 315 -14.91 15.45 -0.97
CA ALA A 315 -14.08 14.68 -1.89
C ALA A 315 -13.05 13.84 -1.14
N SER A 316 -12.72 12.67 -1.71
CA SER A 316 -11.50 11.92 -1.38
C SER A 316 -10.25 12.71 -1.75
N GLU A 317 -9.08 12.27 -1.26
CA GLU A 317 -7.79 12.89 -1.63
C GLU A 317 -7.55 12.89 -3.15
N LEU A 318 -8.07 11.86 -3.83
CA LEU A 318 -7.98 11.70 -5.27
C LEU A 318 -9.31 11.16 -5.80
N LEU A 319 -10.14 12.05 -6.35
CA LEU A 319 -11.42 11.70 -6.97
C LEU A 319 -11.22 11.30 -8.44
N THR A 320 -11.75 10.15 -8.86
CA THR A 320 -11.75 9.75 -10.28
C THR A 320 -13.03 10.21 -11.00
N LEU A 321 -12.88 10.96 -12.08
CA LEU A 321 -13.97 11.41 -12.94
C LEU A 321 -13.85 10.68 -14.28
N TYR A 322 -14.89 9.97 -14.71
CA TYR A 322 -14.83 9.19 -15.95
C TYR A 322 -16.18 9.14 -16.66
N GLY A 323 -16.17 8.65 -17.90
CA GLY A 323 -17.38 8.41 -18.69
C GLY A 323 -17.10 8.50 -20.17
N VAL A 324 -18.16 8.57 -20.97
CA VAL A 324 -18.08 8.58 -22.44
C VAL A 324 -18.77 9.83 -22.98
N ASP A 325 -18.17 10.49 -23.97
CA ASP A 325 -18.80 11.64 -24.61
C ASP A 325 -19.78 11.24 -25.73
N HIS A 326 -20.45 12.23 -26.33
CA HIS A 326 -21.41 11.99 -27.42
C HIS A 326 -20.77 11.41 -28.70
N ASN A 327 -19.43 11.51 -28.85
CA ASN A 327 -18.67 10.93 -29.95
C ASN A 327 -18.14 9.53 -29.61
N GLN A 328 -18.61 8.92 -28.51
CA GLN A 328 -18.14 7.63 -27.99
C GLN A 328 -16.65 7.64 -27.58
N VAL A 329 -16.11 8.81 -27.24
CA VAL A 329 -14.74 8.95 -26.73
C VAL A 329 -14.75 8.75 -25.23
N GLU A 330 -13.86 7.90 -24.73
CA GLU A 330 -13.67 7.68 -23.30
C GLU A 330 -12.87 8.82 -22.66
N HIS A 331 -13.32 9.26 -21.49
CA HIS A 331 -12.67 10.26 -20.67
C HIS A 331 -12.36 9.69 -19.28
N ARG A 332 -11.18 10.01 -18.76
CA ARG A 332 -10.79 9.71 -17.38
C ARG A 332 -9.86 10.79 -16.85
N TYR A 333 -10.21 11.35 -15.71
CA TYR A 333 -9.51 12.42 -15.02
C TYR A 333 -9.38 12.11 -13.54
N TRP A 334 -8.39 12.72 -12.88
CA TRP A 334 -8.26 12.67 -11.43
C TRP A 334 -8.23 14.08 -10.86
N LEU A 335 -9.08 14.34 -9.87
CA LEU A 335 -9.08 15.59 -9.13
C LEU A 335 -8.41 15.35 -7.77
N ARG A 336 -7.22 15.92 -7.59
CA ARG A 336 -6.48 15.88 -6.33
C ARG A 336 -6.95 17.01 -5.42
N ARG A 337 -7.43 16.64 -4.23
CA ARG A 337 -8.06 17.57 -3.28
C ARG A 337 -7.08 18.52 -2.61
N LEU A 338 -5.90 18.02 -2.22
CA LEU A 338 -4.90 18.77 -1.45
C LEU A 338 -4.58 20.14 -2.07
N ASP A 339 -4.50 20.19 -3.39
CA ASP A 339 -4.08 21.38 -4.14
C ASP A 339 -5.03 21.72 -5.30
N ASN A 340 -6.21 21.12 -5.36
CA ASN A 340 -7.23 21.31 -6.41
C ASN A 340 -6.68 21.09 -7.83
N LEU A 341 -5.85 20.07 -8.02
CA LEU A 341 -5.24 19.76 -9.31
C LEU A 341 -6.07 18.74 -10.10
N LEU A 342 -6.52 19.12 -11.29
CA LEU A 342 -7.18 18.26 -12.26
C LEU A 342 -6.15 17.66 -13.21
N ILE A 343 -5.88 16.37 -13.05
CA ILE A 343 -4.94 15.58 -13.84
C ILE A 343 -5.68 14.95 -15.02
N LYS A 344 -5.24 15.30 -16.23
CA LYS A 344 -5.86 14.93 -17.50
C LYS A 344 -4.87 14.18 -18.39
N PRO A 345 -4.87 12.84 -18.40
CA PRO A 345 -4.06 12.08 -19.34
C PRO A 345 -4.57 12.28 -20.77
N ASN A 346 -3.65 12.47 -21.72
CA ASN A 346 -3.91 12.25 -23.15
C ASN A 346 -2.91 11.20 -23.65
N LEU A 347 -3.37 9.97 -23.83
CA LEU A 347 -2.49 8.82 -24.05
C LEU A 347 -1.89 8.84 -25.47
N SER A 348 -0.59 8.56 -25.58
CA SER A 348 0.03 8.21 -26.85
C SER A 348 -0.33 6.78 -27.26
N PRO A 349 -0.25 6.44 -28.56
CA PRO A 349 -0.31 5.04 -28.98
C PRO A 349 0.79 4.19 -28.30
N SER A 350 0.50 2.91 -28.04
CA SER A 350 1.45 1.97 -27.41
C SER A 350 2.56 1.47 -28.34
N LEU A 351 2.64 1.99 -29.57
CA LEU A 351 3.75 1.74 -30.51
C LEU A 351 5.06 2.50 -30.16
N GLY A 352 5.10 3.19 -29.01
CA GLY A 352 6.34 3.68 -28.38
C GLY A 352 7.05 4.85 -29.08
N HIS A 353 7.94 5.51 -28.33
CA HIS A 353 8.94 6.38 -28.92
C HIS A 353 9.96 5.52 -29.69
N GLY A 354 10.03 5.69 -31.01
CA GLY A 354 11.13 5.17 -31.84
C GLY A 354 10.74 4.18 -32.93
N GLU A 355 9.51 3.64 -32.95
CA GLU A 355 9.02 2.94 -34.14
C GLU A 355 8.36 3.94 -35.09
N ILE A 356 9.03 4.20 -36.21
CA ILE A 356 8.43 4.92 -37.34
C ILE A 356 7.37 4.00 -37.92
N SER A 357 6.11 4.29 -37.61
CA SER A 357 4.98 3.68 -38.30
C SER A 357 5.14 3.94 -39.80
N LEU A 358 5.44 2.90 -40.59
CA LEU A 358 5.64 2.97 -42.05
C LEU A 358 4.34 3.25 -42.83
N ASN A 359 3.26 3.65 -42.14
CA ASN A 359 1.96 3.92 -42.74
C ASN A 359 1.52 5.36 -42.41
N PRO A 360 1.68 6.33 -43.34
CA PRO A 360 1.32 7.74 -43.12
C PRO A 360 -0.19 8.01 -42.95
N LYS A 361 -1.04 6.96 -42.88
CA LYS A 361 -2.50 7.08 -42.84
C LYS A 361 -3.13 6.88 -41.46
N MET A 362 -2.36 6.64 -40.39
CA MET A 362 -2.89 6.55 -39.04
C MET A 362 -2.21 7.53 -38.08
N VAL A 363 -2.42 8.82 -38.32
CA VAL A 363 -2.35 9.84 -37.26
C VAL A 363 -3.78 10.38 -37.10
N GLN A 364 -4.63 9.55 -36.49
CA GLN A 364 -5.81 10.02 -35.80
C GLN A 364 -5.62 9.65 -34.34
N SER A 365 -5.38 10.68 -33.57
CA SER A 365 -5.22 10.63 -32.14
C SER A 365 -6.57 10.42 -31.45
N HIS A 366 -7.06 9.20 -31.52
CA HIS A 366 -8.20 8.71 -30.74
C HIS A 366 -7.75 7.45 -30.00
N CYS A 367 -6.63 7.51 -29.27
CA CYS A 367 -6.21 6.35 -28.49
C CYS A 367 -7.22 6.14 -27.37
N SER A 368 -7.97 5.02 -27.44
CA SER A 368 -8.96 4.67 -26.43
C SER A 368 -8.29 4.54 -25.07
N ILE A 369 -8.85 5.21 -24.07
CA ILE A 369 -8.40 5.07 -22.68
C ILE A 369 -8.77 3.66 -22.20
N PRO A 370 -7.85 2.86 -21.65
CA PRO A 370 -8.22 1.58 -21.05
C PRO A 370 -9.18 1.78 -19.88
N HIS A 371 -10.27 1.00 -19.84
CA HIS A 371 -11.26 1.09 -18.75
C HIS A 371 -10.67 0.87 -17.34
N ASP A 372 -9.53 0.20 -17.22
CA ASP A 372 -8.83 -0.08 -15.98
C ASP A 372 -7.64 0.88 -15.72
N LEU A 373 -7.46 1.91 -16.55
CA LEU A 373 -6.35 2.87 -16.39
C LEU A 373 -6.42 3.55 -15.02
N ALA A 374 -5.38 3.38 -14.21
CA ALA A 374 -5.24 3.98 -12.89
C ALA A 374 -4.07 4.97 -12.86
N LEU A 375 -4.23 6.09 -12.14
CA LEU A 375 -3.09 6.92 -11.71
C LEU A 375 -2.37 6.17 -10.59
N ILE A 376 -1.21 5.59 -10.88
CA ILE A 376 -0.50 4.72 -9.94
C ILE A 376 0.38 5.50 -8.96
N GLY A 377 0.88 6.66 -9.37
CA GLY A 377 1.69 7.53 -8.51
C GLY A 377 2.30 8.70 -9.24
N ASN A 378 3.07 9.49 -8.49
CA ASN A 378 3.76 10.69 -8.98
C ASN A 378 5.17 10.78 -8.40
N ILE A 379 6.10 11.34 -9.17
CA ILE A 379 7.50 11.57 -8.76
C ILE A 379 7.89 12.98 -9.21
N PHE A 380 8.60 13.73 -8.36
CA PHE A 380 9.15 15.03 -8.76
C PHE A 380 10.51 14.85 -9.47
N ASP A 381 10.68 15.50 -10.61
CA ASP A 381 11.97 15.54 -11.29
C ASP A 381 12.96 16.52 -10.63
N SER A 382 14.21 16.52 -11.09
CA SER A 382 15.27 17.39 -10.56
C SER A 382 15.01 18.88 -10.76
N THR A 383 14.06 19.25 -11.62
CA THR A 383 13.65 20.64 -11.87
C THR A 383 12.41 21.04 -11.05
N GLY A 384 11.86 20.12 -10.25
CA GLY A 384 10.68 20.33 -9.43
C GLY A 384 9.36 20.11 -10.18
N ASN A 385 9.37 19.61 -11.41
CA ASN A 385 8.13 19.26 -12.09
C ASN A 385 7.61 17.94 -11.54
N GLU A 386 6.30 17.89 -11.33
CA GLU A 386 5.62 16.66 -10.96
C GLU A 386 5.38 15.79 -12.20
N VAL A 387 5.77 14.52 -12.12
CA VAL A 387 5.62 13.52 -13.18
C VAL A 387 4.65 12.45 -12.70
N PHE A 388 3.57 12.25 -13.45
CA PHE A 388 2.51 11.29 -13.16
C PHE A 388 2.68 10.01 -13.98
N TYR A 389 2.36 8.88 -13.37
CA TYR A 389 2.38 7.57 -14.02
C TYR A 389 1.00 6.94 -14.02
N PHE A 390 0.59 6.40 -15.17
CA PHE A 390 -0.69 5.73 -15.34
C PHE A 390 -0.49 4.29 -15.80
N TYR A 391 -1.22 3.34 -15.23
CA TYR A 391 -1.05 1.92 -15.53
C TYR A 391 -2.39 1.26 -15.85
N SER A 392 -2.43 0.48 -16.93
CA SER A 392 -3.49 -0.48 -17.24
C SER A 392 -3.00 -1.88 -16.92
N ALA A 393 -3.58 -2.52 -15.91
CA ALA A 393 -3.23 -3.86 -15.46
C ALA A 393 -3.68 -4.95 -16.44
N LYS A 394 -4.77 -4.71 -17.18
CA LYS A 394 -5.31 -5.59 -18.22
C LYS A 394 -4.45 -5.55 -19.47
N ASN A 395 -4.05 -4.36 -19.92
CA ASN A 395 -3.24 -4.22 -21.12
C ASN A 395 -1.73 -4.37 -20.86
N LYS A 396 -1.30 -4.31 -19.59
CA LYS A 396 0.12 -4.27 -19.18
C LYS A 396 0.86 -3.05 -19.74
N GLU A 397 0.16 -1.91 -19.82
CA GLU A 397 0.68 -0.67 -20.41
C GLU A 397 0.93 0.38 -19.31
N LEU A 398 2.13 0.96 -19.30
CA LEU A 398 2.53 2.06 -18.41
C LEU A 398 2.70 3.34 -19.22
N TYR A 399 2.19 4.45 -18.71
CA TYR A 399 2.28 5.77 -19.33
C TYR A 399 2.91 6.77 -18.37
N ARG A 400 3.68 7.70 -18.92
CA ARG A 400 4.35 8.78 -18.19
C ARG A 400 3.89 10.14 -18.71
N GLN A 401 3.55 11.05 -17.80
CA GLN A 401 3.17 12.42 -18.12
C GLN A 401 3.91 13.42 -17.23
N VAL A 402 4.47 14.46 -17.82
CA VAL A 402 5.01 15.60 -17.06
C VAL A 402 3.90 16.63 -16.86
N GLY A 403 3.67 17.03 -15.62
CA GLY A 403 2.61 17.95 -15.24
C GLY A 403 1.21 17.34 -15.35
N PRO A 404 0.17 18.11 -14.99
CA PRO A 404 -1.19 17.60 -14.91
C PRO A 404 -1.87 17.38 -16.27
N GLY A 405 -1.23 17.75 -17.39
CA GLY A 405 -1.81 17.66 -18.73
C GLY A 405 -2.07 19.03 -19.34
N GLN A 406 -2.90 19.08 -20.38
CA GLN A 406 -3.15 20.29 -21.18
C GLN A 406 -4.24 21.18 -20.57
N ASN A 407 -4.16 22.50 -20.78
CA ASN A 407 -5.24 23.42 -20.38
C ASN A 407 -6.55 23.09 -21.12
N VAL A 408 -6.45 22.95 -22.44
CA VAL A 408 -7.53 22.44 -23.29
C VAL A 408 -7.04 21.12 -23.88
N LEU A 409 -7.77 20.05 -23.63
CA LEU A 409 -7.45 18.72 -24.13
C LEU A 409 -7.56 18.73 -25.66
N ASP A 410 -6.41 18.56 -26.32
CA ASP A 410 -6.28 18.36 -27.75
C ASP A 410 -5.84 16.93 -27.96
N ALA A 411 -6.80 16.07 -28.33
CA ALA A 411 -6.55 14.65 -28.53
C ALA A 411 -5.34 14.41 -29.45
N THR A 412 -5.09 15.29 -30.44
CA THR A 412 -3.96 15.23 -31.39
C THR A 412 -2.58 15.40 -30.81
N LYS A 413 -2.48 15.78 -29.54
CA LYS A 413 -1.22 16.07 -28.87
C LYS A 413 -1.16 15.29 -27.56
N PRO A 414 -0.72 14.03 -27.59
CA PRO A 414 -0.59 13.22 -26.38
C PRO A 414 0.35 13.88 -25.37
N THR A 415 0.02 13.75 -24.10
CA THR A 415 0.82 14.23 -22.95
C THR A 415 1.26 13.10 -22.05
N ALA A 416 0.52 11.99 -22.04
CA ALA A 416 0.86 10.76 -21.33
C ALA A 416 1.44 9.76 -22.33
N TRP A 417 2.76 9.62 -22.33
CA TRP A 417 3.50 8.82 -23.29
C TRP A 417 3.64 7.39 -22.81
N TYR A 418 3.32 6.45 -23.69
CA TYR A 418 3.56 5.02 -23.46
C TYR A 418 5.05 4.77 -23.22
N MET A 419 5.32 4.02 -22.17
CA MET A 419 6.65 3.61 -21.75
C MET A 419 6.98 2.28 -22.43
N ASN A 420 7.86 2.30 -23.43
CA ASN A 420 8.34 1.07 -24.04
C ASN A 420 9.27 0.34 -23.07
N MET A 421 8.74 -0.69 -22.41
CA MET A 421 9.33 -1.39 -21.29
C MET A 421 9.31 -2.90 -21.53
N PRO A 422 10.31 -3.66 -21.02
CA PRO A 422 10.23 -5.12 -20.96
C PRO A 422 8.90 -5.54 -20.32
N PHE A 423 8.25 -6.54 -20.92
CA PHE A 423 6.87 -6.96 -20.64
C PHE A 423 6.50 -6.85 -19.15
N ILE A 424 5.57 -5.96 -18.84
CA ILE A 424 5.20 -5.65 -17.46
C ILE A 424 4.27 -6.74 -16.92
N GLU A 425 4.58 -7.27 -15.74
CA GLU A 425 3.70 -8.14 -14.97
C GLU A 425 2.84 -7.29 -14.01
N ASN A 426 3.49 -6.38 -13.28
CA ASN A 426 2.85 -5.53 -12.28
C ASN A 426 3.57 -4.19 -12.05
N VAL A 427 2.86 -3.19 -11.52
CA VAL A 427 3.38 -1.87 -11.17
C VAL A 427 2.85 -1.46 -9.80
N ILE A 428 3.74 -0.99 -8.92
CA ILE A 428 3.42 -0.61 -7.55
C ILE A 428 4.08 0.72 -7.23
N PHE A 429 3.33 1.65 -6.64
CA PHE A 429 3.89 2.85 -6.04
C PHE A 429 3.98 2.66 -4.53
N TRP A 430 5.18 2.74 -3.99
CA TRP A 430 5.44 2.51 -2.57
C TRP A 430 6.48 3.50 -2.05
N LYS A 431 6.16 4.16 -0.93
CA LYS A 431 6.99 5.18 -0.28
C LYS A 431 7.64 6.15 -1.27
N GLY A 432 6.81 6.79 -2.10
CA GLY A 432 7.30 7.80 -3.05
C GLY A 432 8.09 7.26 -4.25
N SER A 433 8.21 5.94 -4.41
CA SER A 433 8.94 5.29 -5.49
C SER A 433 8.03 4.41 -6.33
N LEU A 434 8.23 4.44 -7.65
CA LEU A 434 7.51 3.57 -8.58
C LEU A 434 8.36 2.33 -8.89
N PHE A 435 7.79 1.15 -8.67
CA PHE A 435 8.39 -0.14 -8.96
C PHE A 435 7.61 -0.86 -10.04
N VAL A 436 8.32 -1.48 -10.98
CA VAL A 436 7.80 -2.30 -12.06
C VAL A 436 8.38 -3.68 -11.91
N VAL A 437 7.52 -4.70 -11.92
CA VAL A 437 7.92 -6.10 -12.01
C VAL A 437 7.65 -6.55 -13.44
N ASN A 438 8.68 -7.03 -14.13
CA ASN A 438 8.52 -7.58 -15.47
C ASN A 438 8.17 -9.08 -15.41
N VAL A 439 7.77 -9.65 -16.55
CA VAL A 439 7.42 -11.07 -16.67
C VAL A 439 8.59 -12.00 -16.40
N ASP A 440 9.83 -11.56 -16.51
CA ASP A 440 11.02 -12.38 -16.24
C ASP A 440 11.36 -12.41 -14.73
N GLY A 441 10.60 -11.70 -13.89
CA GLY A 441 10.83 -11.63 -12.45
C GLY A 441 11.86 -10.57 -12.00
N VAL A 442 12.23 -9.66 -12.88
CA VAL A 442 13.07 -8.50 -12.58
C VAL A 442 12.20 -7.37 -12.02
N ILE A 443 12.61 -6.84 -10.87
CA ILE A 443 12.00 -5.67 -10.24
C ILE A 443 12.91 -4.48 -10.51
N GLY A 444 12.36 -3.45 -11.16
CA GLY A 444 13.08 -2.20 -11.36
C GLY A 444 12.31 -1.01 -10.82
N GLN A 445 13.06 -0.01 -10.39
CA GLN A 445 12.54 1.29 -10.01
C GLN A 445 12.54 2.20 -11.24
N ILE A 446 11.44 2.93 -11.44
CA ILE A 446 11.32 3.95 -12.48
C ILE A 446 11.60 5.31 -11.85
N ASN A 447 12.54 6.06 -12.42
CA ASN A 447 12.79 7.45 -12.01
C ASN A 447 11.85 8.42 -12.74
N ALA A 448 11.90 9.71 -12.38
CA ALA A 448 11.08 10.74 -12.98
C ALA A 448 11.28 10.90 -14.50
N GLN A 449 12.41 10.47 -15.07
CA GLN A 449 12.69 10.48 -16.51
C GLN A 449 12.06 9.29 -17.24
N GLY A 450 11.59 8.28 -16.50
CA GLY A 450 11.05 7.04 -17.05
C GLY A 450 12.10 5.93 -17.20
N GLU A 451 13.31 6.12 -16.70
CA GLU A 451 14.37 5.13 -16.83
C GLU A 451 14.20 4.00 -15.81
N PHE A 452 14.29 2.77 -16.31
CA PHE A 452 14.21 1.56 -15.51
C PHE A 452 15.56 1.15 -14.96
N HIS A 453 15.64 1.09 -13.63
CA HIS A 453 16.82 0.68 -12.91
C HIS A 453 16.51 -0.60 -12.13
N PRO A 454 17.10 -1.75 -12.49
CA PRO A 454 16.94 -2.97 -11.70
C PRO A 454 17.35 -2.75 -10.25
N VAL A 455 16.48 -3.14 -9.33
CA VAL A 455 16.69 -3.04 -7.87
C VAL A 455 16.36 -4.33 -7.15
N GLY A 456 15.78 -5.33 -7.83
CA GLY A 456 15.57 -6.64 -7.27
C GLY A 456 15.30 -7.74 -8.29
N LEU A 457 15.49 -8.98 -7.87
CA LEU A 457 15.21 -10.18 -8.64
C LEU A 457 14.38 -11.13 -7.77
N ASN A 458 13.24 -11.59 -8.27
CA ASN A 458 12.31 -12.42 -7.49
C ASN A 458 12.47 -13.92 -7.79
N GLU A 459 11.71 -14.75 -7.08
CA GLU A 459 11.68 -16.22 -7.21
C GLU A 459 11.48 -16.73 -8.66
N LYS A 460 10.72 -16.01 -9.50
CA LYS A 460 10.52 -16.38 -10.90
C LYS A 460 11.82 -16.29 -11.68
N TRP A 461 12.56 -15.18 -11.52
CA TRP A 461 13.85 -14.99 -12.20
C TRP A 461 14.86 -16.08 -11.81
N PHE A 462 14.95 -16.45 -10.53
CA PHE A 462 15.87 -17.52 -10.10
C PHE A 462 15.50 -18.90 -10.66
N THR A 463 14.23 -19.16 -10.96
CA THR A 463 13.79 -20.43 -11.56
C THR A 463 14.35 -20.61 -12.98
N GLU A 464 14.48 -19.53 -13.73
CA GLU A 464 14.98 -19.55 -15.10
C GLU A 464 16.52 -19.41 -15.18
N ASN A 465 17.17 -19.13 -14.04
CA ASN A 465 18.60 -18.82 -13.95
C ASN A 465 19.28 -19.67 -12.86
N PRO A 466 19.49 -20.98 -13.08
CA PRO A 466 20.04 -21.89 -12.06
C PRO A 466 21.44 -21.50 -11.59
N ILE A 467 22.28 -20.99 -12.50
CA ILE A 467 23.59 -20.39 -12.19
C ILE A 467 23.41 -18.87 -12.15
N TRP A 468 22.67 -18.39 -11.16
CA TRP A 468 22.21 -17.00 -11.11
C TRP A 468 23.35 -15.99 -10.98
N TRP A 469 24.39 -16.32 -10.21
CA TRP A 469 25.50 -15.40 -9.95
C TRP A 469 26.27 -15.00 -11.20
N SER A 470 26.30 -15.84 -12.24
CA SER A 470 26.99 -15.51 -13.49
C SER A 470 26.25 -14.49 -14.36
N LYS A 471 24.98 -14.18 -14.05
CA LYS A 471 24.13 -13.26 -14.83
C LYS A 471 23.85 -11.93 -14.13
N LEU A 472 24.18 -11.79 -12.85
CA LEU A 472 23.85 -10.60 -12.07
C LEU A 472 24.44 -9.30 -12.66
N GLN A 473 25.64 -9.39 -13.23
CA GLN A 473 26.33 -8.25 -13.84
C GLN A 473 25.53 -7.63 -15.00
N ASP A 474 24.74 -8.43 -15.73
CA ASP A 474 23.93 -7.97 -16.87
C ASP A 474 22.80 -7.02 -16.43
N TYR A 475 22.40 -7.07 -15.16
CA TYR A 475 21.32 -6.27 -14.60
C TYR A 475 21.80 -5.09 -13.77
N TYR A 476 23.10 -5.01 -13.47
CA TYR A 476 23.64 -3.96 -12.62
C TYR A 476 24.02 -2.73 -13.44
N CYS A 477 23.35 -1.61 -13.15
CA CYS A 477 23.62 -0.32 -13.78
C CYS A 477 24.25 0.69 -12.83
N CYS A 478 23.71 0.83 -11.61
CA CYS A 478 24.17 1.79 -10.61
C CYS A 478 23.54 1.63 -9.22
N LYS A 479 22.67 0.64 -9.00
CA LYS A 479 21.96 0.41 -7.74
C LYS A 479 22.15 -1.01 -7.25
N THR A 480 22.17 -1.17 -5.93
CA THR A 480 22.11 -2.48 -5.30
C THR A 480 20.86 -3.24 -5.74
N ILE A 481 21.05 -4.52 -6.06
CA ILE A 481 19.98 -5.44 -6.44
C ILE A 481 19.68 -6.37 -5.28
N ALA A 482 18.45 -6.34 -4.75
CA ALA A 482 17.97 -7.28 -3.76
C ALA A 482 17.65 -8.64 -4.39
N LEU A 483 18.13 -9.73 -3.79
CA LEU A 483 17.97 -11.10 -4.29
C LEU A 483 16.85 -11.81 -3.52
N LEU A 484 15.60 -11.64 -3.96
CA LEU A 484 14.38 -11.98 -3.22
C LEU A 484 13.85 -13.41 -3.45
N GLY A 485 14.65 -14.29 -4.06
CA GLY A 485 14.23 -15.63 -4.43
C GLY A 485 15.15 -16.75 -3.93
N ILE A 486 16.15 -16.44 -3.10
CA ILE A 486 17.07 -17.45 -2.57
C ILE A 486 16.45 -18.06 -1.32
N ARG A 487 16.42 -19.39 -1.25
CA ARG A 487 15.87 -20.14 -0.11
C ARG A 487 16.95 -20.96 0.57
N ASP A 488 16.72 -21.28 1.84
CA ASP A 488 17.57 -22.17 2.63
C ASP A 488 17.51 -23.62 2.14
N TYR A 489 18.34 -24.49 2.73
CA TYR A 489 18.43 -25.91 2.34
C TYR A 489 17.11 -26.66 2.55
N SER A 490 16.24 -26.19 3.45
CA SER A 490 14.92 -26.78 3.68
C SER A 490 13.89 -26.35 2.63
N GLY A 491 14.19 -25.30 1.85
CA GLY A 491 13.29 -24.67 0.91
C GLY A 491 12.16 -23.85 1.56
N GLN A 492 12.18 -23.69 2.89
CA GLN A 492 11.10 -23.04 3.63
C GLN A 492 11.37 -21.55 3.87
N GLN A 493 12.61 -21.18 4.18
CA GLN A 493 12.97 -19.82 4.58
C GLN A 493 13.70 -19.09 3.45
N LEU A 494 13.43 -17.79 3.30
CA LEU A 494 14.18 -16.93 2.38
C LEU A 494 15.51 -16.55 3.02
N ILE A 495 16.57 -16.51 2.21
CA ILE A 495 17.88 -16.01 2.62
C ILE A 495 18.00 -14.54 2.21
N PRO A 496 18.31 -13.61 3.13
CA PRO A 496 18.60 -12.23 2.77
C PRO A 496 19.88 -12.17 1.93
N ALA A 497 19.79 -11.58 0.74
CA ALA A 497 20.93 -11.45 -0.15
C ALA A 497 20.83 -10.23 -1.05
N TRP A 498 22.00 -9.71 -1.44
CA TRP A 498 22.15 -8.50 -2.24
C TRP A 498 23.32 -8.65 -3.22
N TYR A 499 23.22 -7.93 -4.32
CA TYR A 499 24.31 -7.73 -5.27
C TYR A 499 24.60 -6.25 -5.40
N ASP A 500 25.84 -5.86 -5.09
CA ASP A 500 26.28 -4.47 -5.11
C ASP A 500 27.71 -4.38 -5.62
N ASN A 501 27.94 -3.51 -6.61
CA ASN A 501 29.26 -3.24 -7.19
C ASN A 501 30.12 -4.49 -7.47
N GLY A 502 29.53 -5.52 -8.10
CA GLY A 502 30.23 -6.77 -8.42
C GLY A 502 30.41 -7.75 -7.25
N LYS A 503 29.90 -7.43 -6.05
CA LYS A 503 29.97 -8.26 -4.85
C LYS A 503 28.61 -8.87 -4.54
N ILE A 504 28.61 -10.14 -4.16
CA ILE A 504 27.41 -10.88 -3.76
C ILE A 504 27.46 -11.06 -2.25
N ILE A 505 26.45 -10.58 -1.56
CA ILE A 505 26.30 -10.67 -0.11
C ILE A 505 25.17 -11.64 0.18
N VAL A 506 25.45 -12.74 0.88
CA VAL A 506 24.46 -13.75 1.29
C VAL A 506 24.52 -13.89 2.80
N ALA A 507 23.47 -13.44 3.50
CA ALA A 507 23.42 -13.41 4.96
C ALA A 507 22.53 -14.54 5.52
N SER A 508 22.94 -15.79 5.29
CA SER A 508 22.16 -16.99 5.68
C SER A 508 21.95 -17.14 7.20
N SER A 509 22.79 -16.52 8.02
CA SER A 509 22.64 -16.51 9.48
C SER A 509 21.66 -15.46 10.00
N LEU A 510 21.14 -14.58 9.14
CA LEU A 510 20.18 -13.53 9.50
C LEU A 510 18.77 -13.89 9.00
N SER A 511 17.76 -13.61 9.82
CA SER A 511 16.37 -13.91 9.48
C SER A 511 15.73 -12.80 8.65
N THR A 512 15.07 -13.16 7.54
CA THR A 512 14.18 -12.24 6.81
C THR A 512 12.92 -11.84 7.58
N GLU A 513 12.60 -12.53 8.69
CA GLU A 513 11.52 -12.10 9.59
C GLU A 513 11.88 -10.80 10.32
N ASN A 514 13.17 -10.52 10.45
CA ASN A 514 13.66 -9.24 10.93
C ASN A 514 13.66 -8.24 9.77
N ASN A 515 13.33 -6.99 10.06
CA ASN A 515 13.39 -5.92 9.05
C ASN A 515 14.86 -5.49 8.87
N LEU A 516 15.52 -6.12 7.90
CA LEU A 516 16.94 -5.90 7.57
C LEU A 516 17.11 -4.76 6.55
N GLN A 517 18.09 -3.89 6.82
CA GLN A 517 18.48 -2.79 5.93
C GLN A 517 19.90 -3.02 5.44
N PHE A 518 20.06 -3.20 4.13
CA PHE A 518 21.38 -3.20 3.52
C PHE A 518 21.85 -1.76 3.33
N LEU A 519 22.99 -1.41 3.92
CA LEU A 519 23.51 -0.05 3.94
C LEU A 519 24.48 0.20 2.77
N GLY A 520 25.05 -0.85 2.20
CA GLY A 520 26.11 -0.78 1.19
C GLY A 520 27.28 -1.69 1.55
N LEU A 521 28.36 -1.59 0.77
CA LEU A 521 29.62 -2.26 1.05
C LEU A 521 30.43 -1.53 2.12
N ASP A 522 31.29 -2.28 2.82
CA ASP A 522 32.29 -1.73 3.71
C ASP A 522 33.39 -0.97 2.95
N ALA A 523 34.25 -0.23 3.68
CA ALA A 523 35.27 0.63 3.08
C ALA A 523 36.26 -0.12 2.18
N GLU A 524 36.49 -1.40 2.47
CA GLU A 524 37.39 -2.28 1.70
C GLU A 524 36.70 -2.94 0.50
N ASN A 525 35.38 -2.76 0.32
CA ASN A 525 34.55 -3.51 -0.64
C ASN A 525 34.66 -5.04 -0.50
N MET A 526 34.88 -5.51 0.73
CA MET A 526 35.08 -6.92 1.09
C MET A 526 33.84 -7.54 1.77
N GLY A 527 32.89 -6.73 2.23
CA GLY A 527 31.66 -7.20 2.85
C GLY A 527 30.55 -6.17 2.79
N GLY A 528 29.32 -6.62 3.01
CA GLY A 528 28.12 -5.79 3.12
C GLY A 528 27.80 -5.43 4.56
N LEU A 529 27.31 -4.22 4.78
CA LEU A 529 26.85 -3.75 6.08
C LEU A 529 25.33 -3.85 6.16
N ILE A 530 24.83 -4.51 7.21
CA ILE A 530 23.41 -4.85 7.36
C ILE A 530 22.96 -4.41 8.75
N PHE A 531 21.97 -3.52 8.79
CA PHE A 531 21.33 -3.11 10.04
C PHE A 531 20.03 -3.88 10.26
N ASP A 532 19.98 -4.65 11.34
CA ASP A 532 18.78 -5.33 11.82
C ASP A 532 17.99 -4.38 12.71
N THR A 533 16.88 -3.86 12.19
CA THR A 533 16.06 -2.86 12.91
C THR A 533 15.23 -3.45 14.03
N VAL A 534 15.08 -4.78 14.10
CA VAL A 534 14.35 -5.50 15.14
C VAL A 534 15.28 -5.79 16.31
N ASN A 535 16.43 -6.41 16.03
CA ASN A 535 17.43 -6.70 17.05
C ASN A 535 18.28 -5.48 17.43
N LYS A 536 18.17 -4.37 16.68
CA LYS A 536 18.94 -3.13 16.87
C LYS A 536 20.45 -3.35 16.72
N LYS A 537 20.86 -4.25 15.83
CA LYS A 537 22.27 -4.66 15.66
C LYS A 537 22.80 -4.36 14.27
N LEU A 538 24.08 -4.00 14.19
CA LEU A 538 24.79 -3.75 12.95
C LEU A 538 25.76 -4.90 12.66
N TYR A 539 25.55 -5.55 11.53
CA TYR A 539 26.33 -6.70 11.09
C TYR A 539 27.20 -6.36 9.88
N ARG A 540 28.33 -7.05 9.77
CA ARG A 540 29.12 -7.17 8.55
C ARG A 540 29.02 -8.59 8.01
N GLN A 541 28.61 -8.72 6.76
CA GLN A 541 28.54 -9.98 6.03
C GLN A 541 29.61 -9.99 4.94
N SER A 542 30.57 -10.92 4.99
CA SER A 542 31.61 -11.01 3.96
C SER A 542 31.00 -11.33 2.59
N ALA A 543 31.57 -10.73 1.53
CA ALA A 543 31.19 -11.03 0.17
C ALA A 543 31.56 -12.47 -0.19
N VAL A 544 30.66 -13.15 -0.91
CA VAL A 544 30.83 -14.56 -1.29
C VAL A 544 31.54 -14.65 -2.63
N SER A 545 32.57 -15.49 -2.70
CA SER A 545 33.30 -15.77 -3.94
C SER A 545 32.54 -16.78 -4.84
N GLU A 546 32.88 -16.82 -6.11
CA GLU A 546 32.29 -17.79 -7.06
C GLU A 546 32.58 -19.25 -6.66
N ILE A 547 33.72 -19.51 -6.03
CA ILE A 547 34.08 -20.86 -5.54
C ILE A 547 33.15 -21.26 -4.38
N GLU A 548 32.88 -20.34 -3.46
CA GLU A 548 31.97 -20.56 -2.33
C GLU A 548 30.52 -20.71 -2.82
N LEU A 549 30.07 -19.91 -3.80
CA LEU A 549 28.75 -20.04 -4.41
C LEU A 549 28.59 -21.39 -5.12
N ASN A 550 29.56 -21.82 -5.91
CA ASN A 550 29.55 -23.15 -6.54
C ASN A 550 29.53 -24.28 -5.50
N SER A 551 30.23 -24.12 -4.38
CA SER A 551 30.24 -25.12 -3.30
C SER A 551 28.92 -25.13 -2.52
N ALA A 552 28.31 -23.96 -2.32
CA ALA A 552 27.07 -23.80 -1.58
C ALA A 552 25.85 -24.23 -2.41
N PHE A 553 25.77 -23.87 -3.70
CA PHE A 553 24.58 -24.06 -4.54
C PHE A 553 24.75 -25.08 -5.67
N GLY A 554 26.00 -25.36 -6.11
CA GLY A 554 26.25 -26.28 -7.23
C GLY A 554 25.65 -25.78 -8.55
N GLN A 555 24.81 -26.61 -9.18
CA GLN A 555 23.97 -26.21 -10.32
C GLN A 555 22.49 -26.03 -9.93
N GLU A 556 22.20 -26.06 -8.63
CA GLU A 556 20.84 -26.00 -8.10
C GLU A 556 20.56 -24.63 -7.46
N ARG A 557 19.28 -24.32 -7.32
CA ARG A 557 18.82 -23.08 -6.69
C ARG A 557 18.84 -23.14 -5.15
N LEU A 558 18.78 -24.35 -4.59
CA LEU A 558 18.82 -24.57 -3.15
C LEU A 558 20.26 -24.85 -2.72
N PRO A 559 20.70 -24.32 -1.57
CA PRO A 559 22.02 -24.60 -1.07
C PRO A 559 22.14 -26.08 -0.70
N LEU A 560 23.14 -26.75 -1.27
CA LEU A 560 23.56 -28.13 -0.97
C LEU A 560 24.12 -28.27 0.45
N SER A 561 24.65 -27.19 1.03
CA SER A 561 25.07 -27.10 2.44
C SER A 561 25.13 -25.65 2.93
N SER A 562 24.67 -25.40 4.16
CA SER A 562 24.74 -24.08 4.81
C SER A 562 26.14 -23.73 5.34
N THR A 563 27.03 -24.71 5.53
CA THR A 563 28.39 -24.50 6.09
C THR A 563 29.38 -23.90 5.08
N ALA A 564 28.98 -23.70 3.83
CA ALA A 564 29.83 -23.18 2.76
C ALA A 564 29.74 -21.65 2.60
N LEU A 565 28.81 -21.00 3.32
CA LEU A 565 28.61 -19.55 3.26
C LEU A 565 29.20 -18.87 4.50
N PRO A 566 29.78 -17.66 4.37
CA PRO A 566 30.30 -16.92 5.51
C PRO A 566 29.18 -16.48 6.46
N GLU A 567 29.45 -16.46 7.77
CA GLU A 567 28.50 -15.97 8.78
C GLU A 567 28.58 -14.45 8.96
N ALA A 568 27.45 -13.84 9.33
CA ALA A 568 27.39 -12.43 9.68
C ALA A 568 28.08 -12.16 11.02
N VAL A 569 28.92 -11.13 11.08
CA VAL A 569 29.64 -10.71 12.29
C VAL A 569 28.99 -9.47 12.89
N ASP A 570 28.57 -9.51 14.16
CA ASP A 570 28.13 -8.32 14.90
C ASP A 570 29.33 -7.38 15.10
N LEU A 571 29.27 -6.20 14.49
CA LEU A 571 30.36 -5.21 14.57
C LEU A 571 30.48 -4.59 15.96
N TYR A 572 29.37 -4.50 16.70
CA TYR A 572 29.32 -3.89 18.02
C TYR A 572 28.50 -4.76 18.99
N PRO A 573 29.07 -5.90 19.45
CA PRO A 573 28.36 -6.86 20.30
C PRO A 573 27.75 -6.27 21.58
N ASN A 574 28.35 -5.20 22.10
CA ASN A 574 27.95 -4.56 23.35
C ASN A 574 27.02 -3.34 23.16
N LEU A 575 26.69 -2.97 21.92
CA LEU A 575 25.82 -1.82 21.63
C LEU A 575 24.56 -2.24 20.89
N GLN A 576 23.50 -1.45 21.06
CA GLN A 576 22.26 -1.52 20.29
C GLN A 576 21.97 -0.14 19.71
N PHE A 577 21.49 -0.10 18.47
CA PHE A 577 21.29 1.14 17.72
C PHE A 577 19.83 1.38 17.42
N LYS A 578 19.36 2.59 17.75
CA LYS A 578 18.06 3.11 17.32
C LYS A 578 18.02 3.29 15.81
N ASN A 579 19.12 3.76 15.21
CA ASN A 579 19.23 4.05 13.79
C ASN A 579 20.69 3.97 13.29
N VAL A 580 20.87 3.60 12.02
CA VAL A 580 22.16 3.58 11.33
C VAL A 580 21.96 4.10 9.91
N LYS A 581 22.70 5.13 9.48
CA LYS A 581 22.59 5.70 8.13
C LYS A 581 23.94 6.15 7.58
N TYR A 582 24.09 6.10 6.26
CA TYR A 582 25.19 6.79 5.59
C TYR A 582 24.94 8.31 5.59
N ILE A 583 25.95 9.09 5.97
CA ILE A 583 25.98 10.54 5.86
C ILE A 583 27.31 10.94 5.24
N GLY A 584 27.25 11.70 4.14
CA GLY A 584 28.43 12.06 3.37
C GLY A 584 29.17 10.80 2.93
N HIS A 585 30.31 10.55 3.55
CA HIS A 585 31.20 9.45 3.22
C HIS A 585 31.37 8.44 4.38
N GLY A 586 30.58 8.55 5.45
CA GLY A 586 30.65 7.70 6.63
C GLY A 586 29.30 7.22 7.13
N LEU A 587 29.30 6.40 8.18
CA LEU A 587 28.12 5.87 8.85
C LEU A 587 27.86 6.61 10.15
N LEU A 588 26.67 7.19 10.28
CA LEU A 588 26.14 7.71 11.53
C LEU A 588 25.33 6.62 12.23
N LEU A 589 25.75 6.27 13.44
CA LEU A 589 25.16 5.27 14.32
C LEU A 589 24.56 5.98 15.53
N SER A 590 23.27 5.80 15.80
CA SER A 590 22.62 6.34 17.00
C SER A 590 22.29 5.20 17.94
N ALA A 591 22.96 5.13 19.08
CA ALA A 591 22.76 4.10 20.10
C ALA A 591 21.43 4.30 20.86
N GLU A 592 20.87 3.22 21.41
CA GLU A 592 19.71 3.28 22.33
C GLU A 592 20.04 4.06 23.61
N SER A 593 21.31 4.01 24.05
CA SER A 593 21.83 4.73 25.22
C SER A 593 22.05 6.23 24.99
N GLY A 594 21.81 6.73 23.76
CA GLY A 594 21.86 8.15 23.42
C GLY A 594 23.17 8.60 22.75
N GLU A 595 24.21 7.78 22.73
CA GLU A 595 25.45 8.11 22.02
C GLU A 595 25.23 8.13 20.51
N ILE A 596 25.93 9.05 19.85
CA ILE A 596 26.06 9.10 18.40
C ILE A 596 27.49 8.65 18.08
N LEU A 597 27.68 7.87 17.01
CA LEU A 597 28.99 7.44 16.53
C LEU A 597 29.03 7.66 15.02
N TYR A 598 30.02 8.42 14.54
CA TYR A 598 30.27 8.57 13.10
C TYR A 598 31.53 7.77 12.72
N VAL A 599 31.43 6.96 11.67
CA VAL A 599 32.53 6.13 11.14
C VAL A 599 32.79 6.55 9.71
N ASP A 600 33.92 7.21 9.44
CA ASP A 600 34.37 7.55 8.07
C ASP A 600 34.69 6.27 7.27
N MET A 601 34.16 6.16 6.05
CA MET A 601 34.28 5.00 5.17
C MET A 601 35.12 5.26 3.90
N LEU A 602 35.82 6.39 3.78
CA LEU A 602 36.71 6.64 2.62
C LEU A 602 38.07 5.95 2.75
N GLU A 603 38.45 5.24 1.70
CA GLU A 603 39.85 4.88 1.43
C GLU A 603 40.36 5.55 0.13
N LYS A 604 41.34 6.45 0.29
CA LYS A 604 42.32 6.87 -0.73
C LYS A 604 41.76 7.45 -2.04
N GLU A 605 41.66 8.79 -2.12
CA GLU A 605 41.86 9.49 -3.39
C GLU A 605 43.36 9.77 -3.62
N ASN A 606 43.88 9.35 -4.78
CA ASN A 606 45.10 9.88 -5.41
C ASN A 606 46.44 9.74 -4.67
N GLY A 607 46.68 8.63 -3.96
CA GLY A 607 48.05 8.26 -3.52
C GLY A 607 48.71 9.22 -2.51
N GLU A 608 48.03 10.29 -2.11
CA GLU A 608 48.35 11.06 -0.92
C GLU A 608 47.67 10.38 0.26
N ASN A 609 48.45 10.01 1.28
CA ASN A 609 47.93 9.63 2.59
C ASN A 609 47.25 10.86 3.20
N ARG A 610 46.03 11.20 2.75
CA ARG A 610 45.09 11.87 3.66
C ARG A 610 44.83 10.86 4.74
N SER A 611 45.42 11.13 5.91
CA SER A 611 45.14 10.39 7.13
C SER A 611 43.64 10.25 7.25
N HIS A 612 43.19 9.00 7.26
CA HIS A 612 41.84 8.63 7.64
C HIS A 612 41.38 9.55 8.79
N ILE A 613 40.10 9.88 8.86
CA ILE A 613 39.43 9.99 10.18
C ILE A 613 39.38 8.55 10.72
N GLY A 614 40.58 7.99 10.91
CA GLY A 614 40.80 6.60 11.19
C GLY A 614 40.55 6.47 12.65
N SER A 615 39.42 5.87 12.99
CA SER A 615 39.09 5.44 14.34
C SER A 615 38.75 6.56 15.34
N SER A 616 37.97 7.57 14.93
CA SER A 616 37.46 8.64 15.82
C SER A 616 35.98 8.44 16.16
N LEU A 617 35.60 8.42 17.44
CA LEU A 617 34.19 8.40 17.92
C LEU A 617 33.78 9.81 18.37
N ILE A 618 32.69 10.37 17.85
CA ILE A 618 32.17 11.68 18.24
C ILE A 618 30.95 11.52 19.15
N ILE A 619 31.06 11.79 20.44
CA ILE A 619 29.93 11.73 21.39
C ILE A 619 29.38 13.13 21.60
N ARG A 620 28.06 13.30 21.43
CA ARG A 620 27.36 14.57 21.65
C ARG A 620 26.29 14.48 22.74
N GLY A 621 26.26 15.45 23.65
CA GLY A 621 25.11 15.72 24.52
C GLY A 621 24.04 16.58 23.83
N GLY A 622 22.93 16.81 24.52
CA GLY A 622 21.75 17.54 24.07
C GLY A 622 21.80 19.03 24.43
N LYS A 623 20.68 19.52 24.99
CA LYS A 623 20.51 20.90 25.49
C LYS A 623 20.17 20.90 27.00
N GLU A 624 20.37 19.76 27.63
CA GLU A 624 20.05 19.51 29.04
C GLU A 624 21.39 19.30 29.77
N ASN A 625 21.37 19.28 31.10
CA ASN A 625 22.59 19.00 31.86
C ASN A 625 23.02 17.54 31.68
N ASP A 626 24.06 17.31 30.88
CA ASP A 626 24.51 15.98 30.46
C ASP A 626 25.79 15.55 31.19
N THR A 627 25.93 14.24 31.39
CA THR A 627 27.18 13.64 31.88
C THR A 627 27.70 12.64 30.86
N LEU A 628 28.75 13.01 30.14
CA LEU A 628 29.40 12.19 29.13
C LEU A 628 30.42 11.25 29.80
N VAL A 629 30.14 9.95 29.78
CA VAL A 629 31.03 8.90 30.30
C VAL A 629 31.47 7.99 29.14
N PRO A 630 32.50 8.37 28.35
CA PRO A 630 32.93 7.59 27.19
C PRO A 630 33.43 6.20 27.59
N SER A 631 32.79 5.16 27.04
CA SER A 631 33.23 3.77 27.18
C SER A 631 34.32 3.43 26.16
N THR A 632 35.18 2.45 26.46
CA THR A 632 36.24 2.01 25.53
C THR A 632 35.66 1.22 24.36
N ILE A 633 35.85 1.72 23.13
CA ILE A 633 35.43 1.03 21.89
C ILE A 633 36.64 0.39 21.20
N LYS A 634 36.57 -0.92 20.95
CA LYS A 634 37.61 -1.67 20.24
C LYS A 634 37.85 -1.08 18.85
N ASN A 635 39.12 -0.94 18.47
CA ASN A 635 39.58 -0.34 17.20
C ASN A 635 39.31 1.16 17.03
N VAL A 636 38.76 1.87 18.03
CA VAL A 636 38.70 3.34 18.08
C VAL A 636 39.95 3.85 18.81
N LYS A 637 40.74 4.74 18.20
CA LYS A 637 41.95 5.32 18.80
C LYS A 637 41.78 6.76 19.24
N GLN A 638 40.74 7.44 18.77
CA GLN A 638 40.49 8.83 19.10
C GLN A 638 39.01 9.02 19.48
N ILE A 639 38.72 9.95 20.39
CA ILE A 639 37.33 10.35 20.66
C ILE A 639 37.22 11.87 20.61
N VAL A 640 36.08 12.38 20.20
CA VAL A 640 35.69 13.79 20.26
C VAL A 640 34.44 13.87 21.13
N LEU A 641 34.46 14.71 22.16
CA LEU A 641 33.34 14.89 23.07
C LEU A 641 32.86 16.33 22.98
N ASN A 642 31.55 16.51 22.84
CA ASN A 642 30.88 17.81 22.89
C ASN A 642 29.56 17.65 23.65
N ALA A 643 29.39 18.27 24.81
CA ALA A 643 28.19 18.06 25.61
C ALA A 643 26.99 18.93 25.18
N GLY A 644 27.20 19.98 24.39
CA GLY A 644 26.14 20.83 23.87
C GLY A 644 25.88 22.05 24.74
N ASP A 645 24.62 22.45 24.88
CA ASP A 645 24.21 23.52 25.81
C ASP A 645 23.76 22.85 27.13
N GLY A 646 24.13 23.37 28.29
CA GLY A 646 23.84 22.75 29.59
C GLY A 646 24.91 23.02 30.64
N GLN A 647 24.69 22.55 31.88
CA GLN A 647 25.78 22.40 32.85
C GLN A 647 26.32 20.98 32.76
N ASP A 648 27.34 20.80 31.93
CA ASP A 648 27.73 19.47 31.51
C ASP A 648 28.97 18.94 32.22
N THR A 649 29.09 17.61 32.27
CA THR A 649 30.24 16.92 32.86
C THR A 649 30.83 15.88 31.92
N TYR A 650 32.09 16.07 31.54
CA TYR A 650 32.88 15.09 30.82
C TYR A 650 33.64 14.25 31.84
N SER A 651 33.23 13.00 32.07
CA SER A 651 33.83 12.11 33.07
C SER A 651 34.72 11.06 32.42
N ILE A 652 36.03 11.32 32.39
CA ILE A 652 37.02 10.44 31.77
C ILE A 652 37.53 9.44 32.80
N SER A 653 37.23 8.16 32.59
CA SER A 653 37.73 7.07 33.45
C SER A 653 39.20 6.75 33.16
N LEU A 654 39.88 6.05 34.07
CA LEU A 654 41.25 5.58 33.84
C LEU A 654 41.33 4.65 32.62
N ASP A 655 40.37 3.75 32.46
CA ASP A 655 40.32 2.82 31.31
C ASP A 655 40.15 3.59 29.99
N THR A 656 39.32 4.63 29.97
CA THR A 656 39.16 5.54 28.84
C THR A 656 40.48 6.26 28.52
N TRP A 657 41.14 6.80 29.54
CA TRP A 657 42.40 7.53 29.43
C TRP A 657 43.53 6.66 28.89
N GLN A 658 43.55 5.37 29.22
CA GLN A 658 44.56 4.41 28.76
C GLN A 658 44.28 3.83 27.37
N HIS A 659 43.02 3.79 26.95
CA HIS A 659 42.61 3.15 25.70
C HIS A 659 42.77 4.07 24.48
N TYR A 660 42.41 5.34 24.61
CA TYR A 660 42.42 6.30 23.50
C TYR A 660 43.74 7.03 23.39
N GLN A 661 44.32 7.05 22.19
CA GLN A 661 45.54 7.82 21.89
C GLN A 661 45.28 9.33 21.88
N ALA A 662 44.06 9.74 21.51
CA ALA A 662 43.63 11.13 21.58
C ALA A 662 42.21 11.26 22.14
N ILE A 663 42.02 12.16 23.10
CA ILE A 663 40.71 12.55 23.63
C ILE A 663 40.55 14.03 23.29
N ILE A 664 39.58 14.37 22.46
CA ILE A 664 39.34 15.74 22.00
C ILE A 664 38.08 16.25 22.69
N ILE A 665 38.17 17.43 23.30
CA ILE A 665 37.03 18.13 23.90
C ILE A 665 36.75 19.37 23.05
N ASP A 666 35.54 19.41 22.50
CA ASP A 666 34.99 20.54 21.78
C ASP A 666 33.88 21.14 22.66
N ASN A 667 34.20 22.25 23.34
CA ASN A 667 33.38 22.86 24.40
C ASN A 667 32.89 24.24 23.94
N ASN A 668 32.02 24.22 22.94
CA ASN A 668 31.53 25.40 22.23
C ASN A 668 30.06 25.72 22.57
N ALA A 669 29.62 25.42 23.80
CA ALA A 669 28.27 25.71 24.27
C ALA A 669 27.91 27.19 24.08
N ASN A 670 26.70 27.46 23.57
CA ASN A 670 26.27 28.84 23.28
C ASN A 670 25.70 29.53 24.52
N ASP A 671 25.25 28.76 25.51
CA ASP A 671 24.59 29.26 26.72
C ASP A 671 25.58 29.76 27.80
N LEU A 672 26.86 29.38 27.66
CA LEU A 672 27.98 29.75 28.53
C LEU A 672 27.83 29.27 29.99
N LEU A 673 27.06 28.21 30.22
CA LEU A 673 26.95 27.58 31.53
C LEU A 673 28.23 26.79 31.88
N VAL A 674 28.47 26.54 33.16
CA VAL A 674 29.76 25.96 33.60
C VAL A 674 29.81 24.46 33.33
N ASP A 675 30.78 24.05 32.52
CA ASP A 675 31.07 22.66 32.21
C ASP A 675 32.28 22.15 32.99
N THR A 676 32.30 20.86 33.30
CA THR A 676 33.36 20.23 34.09
C THR A 676 33.97 19.03 33.36
N LEU A 677 35.27 19.06 33.11
CA LEU A 677 36.06 17.92 32.63
C LEU A 677 36.78 17.24 33.80
N MET A 678 36.30 16.05 34.18
CA MET A 678 36.92 15.20 35.19
C MET A 678 37.98 14.28 34.55
N LEU A 679 39.21 14.39 35.03
CA LEU A 679 40.38 13.68 34.51
C LEU A 679 40.96 12.73 35.57
N PRO A 680 41.35 11.50 35.19
CA PRO A 680 41.90 10.50 36.10
C PRO A 680 43.40 10.70 36.31
N ILE A 681 43.84 11.96 36.47
CA ILE A 681 45.26 12.33 36.56
C ILE A 681 45.59 12.68 38.01
N GLU A 682 46.58 11.98 38.56
CA GLU A 682 47.02 12.19 39.95
C GLU A 682 48.16 13.20 40.06
N ASN A 683 49.10 13.21 39.12
CA ASN A 683 50.28 14.07 39.13
C ASN A 683 50.26 15.03 37.94
N LEU A 684 49.99 16.32 38.20
CA LEU A 684 49.96 17.35 37.17
C LEU A 684 51.34 17.71 36.61
N ASP A 685 52.41 17.43 37.36
CA ASP A 685 53.77 17.81 36.99
C ASP A 685 54.40 16.82 35.97
N SER A 686 53.76 15.67 35.71
CA SER A 686 54.18 14.72 34.67
C SER A 686 53.60 15.02 33.28
N LEU A 687 52.62 15.93 33.20
CA LEU A 687 51.97 16.30 31.95
C LEU A 687 52.82 17.31 31.17
N VAL A 688 52.86 17.14 29.85
CA VAL A 688 53.40 18.15 28.94
C VAL A 688 52.24 18.93 28.33
N VAL A 689 52.16 20.21 28.66
CA VAL A 689 51.13 21.11 28.12
C VAL A 689 51.74 21.97 27.02
N THR A 690 51.21 21.86 25.80
CA THR A 690 51.69 22.58 24.61
C THR A 690 50.53 23.20 23.84
N ARG A 691 50.81 24.24 23.07
CA ARG A 691 49.87 24.84 22.12
C ARG A 691 50.21 24.35 20.72
N TYR A 692 49.19 24.05 19.93
CA TYR A 692 49.31 23.77 18.51
C TYR A 692 48.19 24.53 17.78
N ASP A 693 48.57 25.53 16.99
CA ASP A 693 47.66 26.51 16.38
C ASP A 693 46.68 27.12 17.40
N ASP A 694 45.39 26.83 17.31
CA ASP A 694 44.36 27.37 18.20
C ASP A 694 43.95 26.41 19.34
N ASP A 695 44.59 25.24 19.42
CA ASP A 695 44.22 24.16 20.34
C ASP A 695 45.24 24.04 21.48
N LEU A 696 44.77 23.58 22.66
CA LEU A 696 45.60 23.24 23.81
C LEU A 696 45.76 21.72 23.90
N LEU A 697 47.00 21.25 23.86
CA LEU A 697 47.35 19.84 23.97
C LEU A 697 47.92 19.56 25.36
N VAL A 698 47.37 18.55 26.02
CA VAL A 698 47.84 18.02 27.30
C VAL A 698 48.28 16.58 27.05
N ILE A 699 49.59 16.35 27.04
CA ILE A 699 50.21 15.09 26.67
C ILE A 699 50.62 14.35 27.93
N ASP A 700 50.10 13.13 28.09
CA ASP A 700 50.51 12.17 29.08
C ASP A 700 51.42 11.12 28.43
N ASN A 701 52.73 11.30 28.61
CA ASN A 701 53.74 10.40 28.04
C ASN A 701 53.76 9.02 28.72
N GLU A 702 53.28 8.90 29.96
CA GLU A 702 53.24 7.63 30.67
C GLU A 702 52.16 6.72 30.11
N GLN A 703 51.00 7.30 29.76
CA GLN A 703 49.86 6.58 29.21
C GLN A 703 49.81 6.60 27.67
N ASN A 704 50.68 7.37 27.02
CA ASN A 704 50.69 7.57 25.56
C ASN A 704 49.35 8.11 25.03
N THR A 705 48.78 9.05 25.78
CA THR A 705 47.47 9.68 25.51
C THR A 705 47.62 11.19 25.43
N VAL A 706 46.90 11.80 24.49
CA VAL A 706 46.84 13.26 24.34
C VAL A 706 45.41 13.73 24.54
N LEU A 707 45.19 14.61 25.52
CA LEU A 707 43.97 15.38 25.62
C LEU A 707 44.12 16.66 24.79
N ILE A 708 43.19 16.90 23.89
CA ILE A 708 43.16 18.06 23.00
C ILE A 708 41.92 18.87 23.36
N LEU A 709 42.11 20.08 23.88
CA LEU A 709 41.04 21.04 24.06
C LEU A 709 41.07 21.96 22.83
N ARG A 710 40.08 21.80 21.95
CA ARG A 710 40.03 22.45 20.65
C ARG A 710 39.66 23.93 20.77
N GLN A 711 40.14 24.79 19.88
CA GLN A 711 39.79 26.21 19.73
C GLN A 711 39.87 27.08 21.00
N VAL A 712 40.57 26.62 22.04
CA VAL A 712 40.76 27.36 23.31
C VAL A 712 41.44 28.72 23.07
N PHE A 713 42.28 28.83 22.04
CA PHE A 713 42.93 30.08 21.64
C PHE A 713 42.33 30.75 20.39
N GLY A 714 41.41 30.08 19.70
CA GLY A 714 40.86 30.47 18.41
C GLY A 714 39.56 31.28 18.50
N VAL A 715 38.70 31.16 17.48
CA VAL A 715 37.46 31.96 17.36
C VAL A 715 36.44 31.62 18.46
N GLU A 716 36.44 30.39 18.95
CA GLU A 716 35.56 29.90 20.03
C GLU A 716 36.12 30.12 21.44
N LYS A 717 37.18 30.92 21.59
CA LYS A 717 37.83 31.19 22.87
C LYS A 717 36.87 31.65 23.97
N GLN A 718 35.83 32.41 23.62
CA GLN A 718 34.83 32.88 24.61
C GLN A 718 33.97 31.74 25.13
N SER A 719 33.62 30.79 24.27
CA SER A 719 32.87 29.59 24.59
C SER A 719 33.71 28.66 25.48
N HIS A 720 35.02 28.52 25.30
CA HIS A 720 35.80 27.65 26.20
C HIS A 720 35.99 28.16 27.65
N ARG A 721 35.65 29.42 27.96
CA ARG A 721 35.92 30.03 29.28
C ARG A 721 35.11 29.45 30.43
N HIS A 722 34.00 28.79 30.13
CA HIS A 722 33.17 28.16 31.13
C HIS A 722 33.59 26.73 31.48
N LEU A 723 34.58 26.17 30.78
CA LEU A 723 35.15 24.85 31.08
C LEU A 723 36.07 24.89 32.31
N LYS A 724 35.81 24.00 33.26
CA LYS A 724 36.65 23.73 34.43
C LYS A 724 37.22 22.32 34.40
N LEU A 725 38.48 22.20 34.80
CA LEU A 725 39.22 20.94 34.88
C LEU A 725 39.22 20.44 36.33
N HIS A 726 38.81 19.20 36.55
CA HIS A 726 38.83 18.53 37.84
C HIS A 726 39.73 17.28 37.77
N PHE A 727 40.58 17.09 38.78
CA PHE A 727 41.57 16.02 38.83
C PHE A 727 41.34 15.17 40.09
N ILE A 728 41.51 13.85 39.99
CA ILE A 728 41.02 12.87 40.99
C ILE A 728 41.55 13.06 42.43
N ASN A 729 42.66 13.77 42.61
CA ASN A 729 43.28 14.08 43.91
C ASN A 729 43.33 15.59 44.24
N HIS A 730 42.59 16.42 43.52
CA HIS A 730 42.52 17.86 43.76
C HIS A 730 41.11 18.28 44.23
N PRO A 731 40.99 18.93 45.41
CA PRO A 731 39.68 19.22 46.01
C PRO A 731 38.87 20.29 45.27
N ASN A 732 39.52 21.11 44.42
CA ASN A 732 38.87 22.20 43.69
C ASN A 732 39.12 22.04 42.19
N SER A 733 38.08 22.28 41.39
CA SER A 733 38.20 22.44 39.94
C SER A 733 38.94 23.73 39.58
N ILE A 734 39.79 23.70 38.56
CA ILE A 734 40.57 24.85 38.07
C ILE A 734 39.96 25.33 36.75
N SER A 735 39.82 26.63 36.53
CA SER A 735 39.34 27.13 35.23
C SER A 735 40.38 26.88 34.13
N ILE A 736 39.95 26.75 32.88
CA ILE A 736 40.87 26.57 31.76
C ILE A 736 41.92 27.69 31.67
N GLU A 737 41.55 28.94 31.98
CA GLU A 737 42.48 30.08 31.98
C GLU A 737 43.55 29.93 33.07
N GLN A 738 43.16 29.56 34.30
CA GLN A 738 44.09 29.31 35.40
C GLN A 738 45.01 28.12 35.10
N PHE A 739 44.49 27.10 34.42
CA PHE A 739 45.29 25.96 33.98
C PHE A 739 46.34 26.40 32.97
N ILE A 740 45.98 27.18 31.94
CA ILE A 740 46.93 27.72 30.96
C ILE A 740 47.99 28.60 31.62
N ASP A 741 47.61 29.50 32.52
CA ASP A 741 48.53 30.41 33.22
C ASP A 741 49.57 29.65 34.06
N ARG A 742 49.20 28.50 34.63
CA ARG A 742 50.10 27.65 35.42
C ARG A 742 51.24 27.05 34.58
N TYR A 743 51.04 26.82 33.29
CA TYR A 743 52.03 26.23 32.38
C TYR A 743 52.69 27.30 31.48
N THR A 744 53.00 28.47 32.05
CA THR A 744 53.38 29.76 31.43
C THR A 744 54.56 29.76 30.44
N SER A 745 55.19 28.61 30.18
CA SER A 745 56.16 28.38 29.12
C SER A 745 55.65 27.34 28.12
N VAL A 746 54.44 27.54 27.60
CA VAL A 746 53.91 26.76 26.48
C VAL A 746 54.82 26.99 25.26
N SER A 747 55.79 26.11 25.06
CA SER A 747 56.66 26.14 23.88
C SER A 747 55.90 25.56 22.71
N GLU A 748 55.98 26.15 21.51
CA GLU A 748 55.49 25.51 20.29
C GLU A 748 56.36 24.29 19.99
N ILE A 749 55.97 23.13 20.52
CA ILE A 749 56.60 21.85 20.21
C ILE A 749 55.82 21.23 19.06
N LYS A 750 56.50 20.90 17.97
CA LYS A 750 55.92 20.11 16.88
C LYS A 750 55.58 18.70 17.40
N PRO A 751 54.30 18.31 17.50
CA PRO A 751 53.93 17.00 18.02
C PRO A 751 54.25 15.90 16.99
N ALA A 752 54.13 14.63 17.38
CA ALA A 752 54.41 13.49 16.48
C ALA A 752 53.42 13.41 15.30
N GLN A 753 53.80 12.71 14.21
CA GLN A 753 53.10 12.71 12.91
C GLN A 753 51.60 12.31 12.96
N TYR A 754 51.18 11.53 13.97
CA TYR A 754 49.79 11.11 14.18
C TYR A 754 48.90 12.18 14.85
N ILE A 755 49.50 13.18 15.51
CA ILE A 755 48.77 14.30 16.14
C ILE A 755 48.42 15.37 15.11
N TYR A 756 49.14 15.45 13.98
CA TYR A 756 48.94 16.51 12.95
C TYR A 756 47.56 16.53 12.28
N ASN A 757 46.78 15.44 12.35
CA ASN A 757 45.54 15.32 11.57
C ASN A 757 44.26 15.65 12.34
N HIS A 758 44.33 16.07 13.61
CA HIS A 758 43.14 16.44 14.38
C HIS A 758 42.41 17.69 13.87
N GLN A 759 43.06 18.52 13.07
CA GLN A 759 42.46 19.68 12.40
C GLN A 759 41.61 19.30 11.17
N ASN A 760 41.79 18.09 10.63
CA ASN A 760 40.94 17.57 9.56
C ASN A 760 39.64 16.92 10.10
N ILE A 761 39.51 16.82 11.42
CA ILE A 761 38.29 16.38 12.09
C ILE A 761 37.31 17.55 12.04
N GLU A 762 36.25 17.40 11.23
CA GLU A 762 35.30 18.47 10.89
C GLU A 762 34.70 19.18 12.12
N SER A 763 34.52 20.50 12.00
CA SER A 763 34.04 21.38 13.06
C SER A 763 32.51 21.39 13.20
N ASP A 764 32.03 22.08 14.24
CA ASP A 764 30.63 22.29 14.61
C ASP A 764 29.68 22.71 13.47
N SER A 765 30.23 23.34 12.42
CA SER A 765 29.49 23.77 11.23
C SER A 765 28.91 22.60 10.40
N HIS A 766 29.58 21.46 10.33
CA HIS A 766 29.07 20.25 9.66
C HIS A 766 28.09 19.49 10.58
N MET A 767 28.31 19.54 11.89
CA MET A 767 27.42 18.94 12.89
C MET A 767 26.05 19.61 12.96
N ARG A 768 25.97 20.92 12.66
CA ARG A 768 24.70 21.64 12.48
C ARG A 768 23.92 21.16 11.25
N LEU A 769 24.61 20.90 10.13
CA LEU A 769 24.04 20.29 8.92
C LEU A 769 23.52 18.86 9.17
N ILE A 770 24.23 18.08 9.97
CA ILE A 770 23.81 16.73 10.40
C ILE A 770 22.57 16.81 11.30
N SER A 771 22.52 17.74 12.26
CA SER A 771 21.35 17.97 13.12
C SER A 771 20.12 18.46 12.36
N GLU A 772 20.30 19.33 11.35
CA GLU A 772 19.24 19.78 10.45
C GLU A 772 18.75 18.62 9.54
N HIS A 773 19.65 17.75 9.09
CA HIS A 773 19.29 16.49 8.44
C HIS A 773 18.52 15.56 9.38
N MET A 774 18.90 15.43 10.66
CA MET A 774 18.19 14.57 11.63
C MET A 774 16.73 14.97 11.83
N ALA A 775 16.40 16.27 11.76
CA ALA A 775 15.02 16.76 11.79
C ALA A 775 14.26 16.46 10.48
N ALA A 776 14.95 16.42 9.33
CA ALA A 776 14.37 16.03 8.04
C ALA A 776 14.27 14.48 7.85
N LEU A 777 15.03 13.71 8.63
CA LEU A 777 15.24 12.26 8.53
C LEU A 777 14.08 11.40 9.04
N ASP A 778 13.09 11.98 9.72
CA ASP A 778 11.80 11.32 10.03
C ASP A 778 10.98 10.99 8.76
N SER A 779 11.45 11.37 7.55
CA SER A 779 10.63 11.35 6.33
C SER A 779 11.15 10.57 5.11
N ARG A 780 12.36 9.97 5.07
CA ARG A 780 12.89 9.36 3.81
C ARG A 780 13.70 8.05 3.92
N ASP A 781 13.50 7.25 2.87
CA ASP A 781 13.74 5.81 2.68
C ASP A 781 15.18 5.29 2.67
N SER A 782 15.30 4.02 3.06
CA SER A 782 16.35 3.06 2.70
C SER A 782 15.66 1.80 2.15
N LEU A 783 16.35 1.03 1.30
CA LEU A 783 15.89 -0.28 0.80
C LEU A 783 15.83 -1.28 1.98
N THR A 784 14.83 -1.11 2.81
CA THR A 784 14.44 -2.08 3.84
C THR A 784 13.89 -3.30 3.12
N MET A 785 14.32 -4.53 3.45
CA MET A 785 13.50 -5.71 3.17
C MET A 785 12.35 -5.66 4.16
N PRO A 786 11.13 -5.21 3.78
CA PRO A 786 10.00 -5.26 4.69
C PRO A 786 9.54 -6.72 4.74
N ARG A 787 8.73 -7.04 5.75
CA ARG A 787 7.92 -8.26 5.80
C ARG A 787 7.08 -8.33 4.52
N MET A 788 7.58 -9.02 3.49
CA MET A 788 6.75 -9.48 2.39
C MET A 788 6.10 -10.77 2.86
N ASP A 789 5.12 -10.63 3.76
CA ASP A 789 4.04 -11.61 3.75
C ASP A 789 3.56 -11.65 2.31
N THR A 790 3.50 -12.81 1.69
CA THR A 790 2.86 -13.01 0.38
C THR A 790 1.36 -12.64 0.44
N HIS A 791 0.83 -12.34 1.63
CA HIS A 791 -0.47 -11.71 1.89
C HIS A 791 -0.48 -10.17 1.78
N LEU A 792 0.67 -9.51 1.62
CA LEU A 792 0.85 -8.07 1.36
C LEU A 792 1.11 -7.75 -0.13
N VAL A 793 0.98 -8.73 -1.02
CA VAL A 793 0.26 -8.46 -2.27
C VAL A 793 -1.13 -8.05 -1.79
N PRO A 794 -1.60 -6.81 -2.01
CA PRO A 794 -3.00 -6.56 -1.79
C PRO A 794 -3.76 -7.65 -2.54
N ASN A 795 -4.52 -8.45 -1.82
CA ASN A 795 -5.82 -8.88 -2.32
C ASN A 795 -6.67 -7.60 -2.53
N MET A 796 -6.24 -6.70 -3.41
CA MET A 796 -7.10 -6.24 -4.48
C MET A 796 -7.23 -7.50 -5.35
N MET A 797 -8.19 -8.42 -5.13
CA MET A 797 -9.61 -8.13 -5.25
C MET A 797 -9.90 -6.85 -6.06
N LEU A 798 -9.16 -6.64 -7.16
CA LEU A 798 -9.82 -6.33 -8.41
C LEU A 798 -10.67 -7.57 -8.67
N GLY A 799 -11.97 -7.41 -8.48
CA GLY A 799 -12.94 -8.41 -8.87
C GLY A 799 -12.73 -8.78 -10.33
N ASN A 800 -11.96 -9.83 -10.57
CA ASN A 800 -11.97 -10.62 -11.80
C ASN A 800 -13.20 -11.53 -11.86
N ASN A 801 -14.26 -11.21 -11.11
CA ASN A 801 -15.60 -11.78 -11.23
C ASN A 801 -16.68 -10.68 -11.36
N ALA A 802 -16.36 -9.54 -11.99
CA ALA A 802 -17.36 -8.58 -12.47
C ALA A 802 -17.34 -8.42 -14.01
N SER A 803 -16.74 -9.38 -14.72
CA SER A 803 -16.85 -9.51 -16.19
C SER A 803 -17.21 -10.94 -16.56
N ASN A 804 -18.36 -11.41 -16.05
CA ASN A 804 -19.29 -12.39 -16.65
C ASN A 804 -20.30 -12.91 -15.62
N GLN A 805 -20.96 -11.99 -14.91
CA GLN A 805 -22.30 -12.28 -14.43
C GLN A 805 -23.25 -11.36 -15.16
N ASN A 806 -23.84 -11.90 -16.22
CA ASN A 806 -25.17 -11.52 -16.67
C ASN A 806 -26.10 -11.65 -15.46
N PHE A 807 -26.16 -10.63 -14.61
CA PHE A 807 -27.34 -10.37 -13.81
C PHE A 807 -28.24 -9.52 -14.69
N THR A 808 -29.03 -10.24 -15.47
CA THR A 808 -30.25 -9.72 -16.07
C THR A 808 -31.07 -9.03 -15.01
N ARG A 809 -31.54 -7.82 -15.37
CA ARG A 809 -32.63 -7.01 -14.78
C ARG A 809 -33.21 -7.46 -13.45
#